data_AF-A0A5W3ISR4-F1
#
_entry.id   AF-A0A5W3ISR4-F1
#
_cell.length_a   1.000
_cell.length_b   1.000
_cell.length_c   1.000
_cell.angle_alpha   90.00
_cell.angle_beta   90.00
_cell.angle_gamma   90.00
#
_symmetry.space_group_name_H-M   'P 1'
#
loop_
_entity.id
_entity.type
_entity.pdbx_description
1 polymer ?
#
loop_
_entity_poly.entity_id
_entity_poly.type
_entity_poly.pdbx_seq_one_letter_code
_entity_poly.pdbx_strand_id
1 'polypeptide(L)'
;MSLREQVAMATSMTTLIELLKNLPGYGRVSYVVTAKGDEVKTAFDIVDAAALLVSNTLDGKINPEYPQELQPRDRTRASSLLQVNQISKDLRPAQLTDSGLSSHGAPIIGEDNAVESGNGRTMGIIKAYQDGSADKYRDYLIEHAADYGLSAEKVSLMAAPVLVRRRLTKVDRVQFAKDSNISDLQEMAASEKAFIDADSITPGMMAQRINEELQHRGQALGDMFGGAEVSLQDILRQVSDHLESEGMQGITGGLFEAVGAEGQYPNIGPYIGMLLRSADNVNDLINVVKLVSKTEPDDNNDIISLALYLNLNASQVFNWSKSLGISKNAIASLHRMAVHSTTAFQEIKAAIQNHELPPAMDWDKARTYRVKEFLDATSTTAPLSMVIDRLNRLFGDHTSFRDLTLSELKEASRAWAHERSDIQPVFLPKFDKAISRAESPLKVMKAFRAVSKAIAEKARDITGVMDTGKAFASAAGLDKSITIKDKAQGWLADFEYVLDLDVVDNDTRNLLDFYIDEISKVIDDEEKLGRYLHDAIHQNNISLYASLRALQRTAENKYGENDNRALRLMDIVNSFRNGLSPSLVDKIHGNVQAAFESVLSQSPVNDEQAEAWVSGVQLDEPLMEKFSGSHEWRAPIDIKRELKSIYRLTGGKLGTLKRIVHEDGVRAYANARGDIVLDGSSDDLHVLWHEVGHHLEYSNPALLEKARSFLKSKSLSSSISYGNLGGRRKPEYYIRTSLSRKYASKIYMSNKVNPSGRMSSEKPSLMKCKSTEVFSMALQLYRDKEMAARSIINNDGLLELALGCAKELHDGNH
;
A
#
# COMPACT_ATOMS: atom_id res chain seq x y z
N MET A 1 19.85 22.38 -25.38
CA MET A 1 19.38 23.18 -24.24
C MET A 1 17.86 23.13 -24.24
N SER A 2 17.24 22.60 -23.18
CA SER A 2 15.77 22.50 -23.07
C SER A 2 15.15 23.90 -23.07
N LEU A 3 13.89 24.04 -23.49
CA LEU A 3 13.23 25.35 -23.48
C LEU A 3 13.15 25.94 -22.06
N ARG A 4 13.09 25.08 -21.03
CA ARG A 4 13.20 25.46 -19.62
C ARG A 4 14.57 26.06 -19.29
N GLU A 5 15.65 25.50 -19.82
CA GLU A 5 17.00 26.06 -19.68
C GLU A 5 17.13 27.39 -20.43
N GLN A 6 16.55 27.51 -21.63
CA GLN A 6 16.57 28.76 -22.41
C GLN A 6 15.77 29.89 -21.74
N VAL A 7 14.62 29.57 -21.15
CA VAL A 7 13.81 30.51 -20.34
C VAL A 7 14.53 30.90 -19.05
N ALA A 8 15.19 29.95 -18.38
CA ALA A 8 15.96 30.23 -17.16
C ALA A 8 17.23 31.07 -17.42
N MET A 9 17.75 31.03 -18.65
CA MET A 9 18.93 31.80 -19.07
C MET A 9 18.59 33.11 -19.80
N ALA A 10 17.30 33.44 -19.97
CA ALA A 10 16.88 34.68 -20.60
C ALA A 10 17.18 35.87 -19.68
N THR A 11 18.07 36.76 -20.12
CA THR A 11 18.53 37.93 -19.34
C THR A 11 17.75 39.21 -19.65
N SER A 12 16.78 39.17 -20.58
CA SER A 12 15.94 40.32 -20.91
C SER A 12 14.48 39.93 -21.12
N MET A 13 13.58 40.87 -20.80
CA MET A 13 12.13 40.71 -20.97
C MET A 13 11.76 40.52 -22.45
N THR A 14 12.50 41.17 -23.36
CA THR A 14 12.30 41.04 -24.81
C THR A 14 12.63 39.63 -25.29
N THR A 15 13.76 39.06 -24.84
CA THR A 15 14.17 37.68 -25.15
C THR A 15 13.18 36.66 -24.57
N LEU A 16 12.66 36.93 -23.36
CA LEU A 16 11.63 36.11 -22.74
C LEU A 16 10.32 36.13 -23.55
N ILE A 17 9.89 37.31 -24.00
CA ILE A 17 8.68 37.48 -24.83
C ILE A 17 8.85 36.79 -26.19
N GLU A 18 10.04 36.85 -26.80
CA GLU A 18 10.34 36.22 -28.08
C GLU A 18 10.43 34.69 -27.97
N LEU A 19 10.97 34.17 -26.86
CA LEU A 19 10.95 32.74 -26.50
C LEU A 19 9.52 32.24 -26.23
N LEU A 20 8.70 33.03 -25.53
CA LEU A 20 7.30 32.72 -25.25
C LEU A 20 6.43 32.73 -26.52
N LYS A 21 6.73 33.62 -27.48
CA LYS A 21 6.06 33.64 -28.81
C LYS A 21 6.40 32.43 -29.69
N ASN A 22 7.56 31.80 -29.46
CA ASN A 22 8.03 30.62 -30.18
C ASN A 22 7.74 29.28 -29.46
N LEU A 23 6.97 29.30 -28.37
CA LEU A 23 6.44 28.09 -27.76
C LEU A 23 5.54 27.37 -28.78
N PRO A 24 5.71 26.05 -29.01
CA PRO A 24 4.75 25.31 -29.80
C PRO A 24 3.35 25.45 -29.18
N GLY A 25 2.32 25.71 -30.00
CA GLY A 25 0.95 25.94 -29.55
C GLY A 25 0.23 24.75 -28.89
N TYR A 26 0.94 23.64 -28.70
CA TYR A 26 0.49 22.41 -28.03
C TYR A 26 1.04 22.32 -26.60
N GLY A 27 0.31 21.64 -25.72
CA GLY A 27 0.66 21.38 -24.33
C GLY A 27 1.72 20.28 -24.14
N ARG A 28 1.61 19.54 -23.04
CA ARG A 28 2.60 18.53 -22.63
C ARG A 28 2.79 17.46 -23.71
N VAL A 29 4.05 17.16 -24.01
CA VAL A 29 4.43 16.05 -24.90
C VAL A 29 4.24 14.71 -24.18
N SER A 30 3.68 13.72 -24.88
CA SER A 30 3.46 12.35 -24.40
C SER A 30 3.84 11.33 -25.48
N TYR A 31 4.03 10.07 -25.08
CA TYR A 31 4.34 8.96 -25.97
C TYR A 31 3.22 7.93 -25.91
N VAL A 32 2.83 7.41 -27.07
CA VAL A 32 1.81 6.37 -27.19
C VAL A 32 2.42 5.16 -27.88
N VAL A 33 2.03 3.97 -27.43
CA VAL A 33 2.48 2.70 -28.00
C VAL A 33 1.32 2.10 -28.80
N THR A 34 1.60 1.63 -30.02
CA THR A 34 0.63 0.86 -30.83
C THR A 34 0.56 -0.60 -30.36
N ALA A 35 -0.46 -1.36 -30.78
CA ALA A 35 -0.56 -2.78 -30.41
C ALA A 35 0.58 -3.66 -30.92
N LYS A 36 1.37 -3.16 -31.87
CA LYS A 36 2.59 -3.81 -32.38
C LYS A 36 3.86 -3.41 -31.63
N GLY A 37 3.75 -2.52 -30.64
CA GLY A 37 4.87 -2.05 -29.82
C GLY A 37 5.58 -0.80 -30.36
N ASP A 38 5.09 -0.17 -31.43
CA ASP A 38 5.72 1.03 -32.00
C ASP A 38 5.39 2.27 -31.15
N GLU A 39 6.43 3.02 -30.77
CA GLU A 39 6.28 4.23 -29.98
C GLU A 39 6.13 5.47 -30.87
N VAL A 40 5.03 6.21 -30.69
CA VAL A 40 4.69 7.42 -31.44
C VAL A 40 4.65 8.62 -30.49
N LYS A 41 5.40 9.67 -30.82
CA LYS A 41 5.44 10.92 -30.06
C LYS A 41 4.22 11.78 -30.40
N THR A 42 3.53 12.24 -29.37
CA THR A 42 2.35 13.11 -29.47
C THR A 42 2.46 14.29 -28.51
N ALA A 43 1.62 15.30 -28.68
CA ALA A 43 1.46 16.38 -27.70
C ALA A 43 -0.02 16.64 -27.43
N PHE A 44 -0.35 16.92 -26.18
CA PHE A 44 -1.71 17.32 -25.83
C PHE A 44 -2.05 18.66 -26.48
N ASP A 45 -3.24 18.78 -27.02
CA ASP A 45 -3.79 20.02 -27.56
C ASP A 45 -5.28 20.08 -27.22
N ILE A 46 -5.84 21.27 -27.25
CA ILE A 46 -7.29 21.48 -27.09
C ILE A 46 -7.82 22.12 -28.35
N VAL A 47 -8.83 21.50 -28.93
CA VAL A 47 -9.49 21.94 -30.15
C VAL A 47 -10.99 22.00 -29.92
N ASP A 48 -11.67 22.91 -30.60
CA ASP A 48 -13.12 22.92 -30.59
C ASP A 48 -13.64 21.70 -31.36
N ALA A 49 -14.71 21.09 -30.88
CA ALA A 49 -15.36 19.93 -31.48
C ALA A 49 -15.69 20.15 -32.97
N ALA A 50 -16.03 21.39 -33.36
CA ALA A 50 -16.32 21.74 -34.75
C ALA A 50 -15.09 21.74 -35.68
N ALA A 51 -13.87 21.83 -35.12
CA ALA A 51 -12.61 21.83 -35.88
C ALA A 51 -12.07 20.41 -36.15
N LEU A 52 -12.71 19.38 -35.57
CA LEU A 52 -12.29 17.98 -35.73
C LEU A 52 -12.92 17.35 -36.97
N LEU A 53 -12.07 16.75 -37.81
CA LEU A 53 -12.49 16.05 -39.00
C LEU A 53 -12.64 14.56 -38.69
N VAL A 54 -13.89 14.11 -38.53
CA VAL A 54 -14.27 12.72 -38.20
C VAL A 54 -14.74 11.94 -39.42
N SER A 55 -14.61 10.60 -39.37
CA SER A 55 -14.89 9.73 -40.52
C SER A 55 -16.35 9.69 -40.99
N ASN A 56 -17.29 9.86 -40.06
CA ASN A 56 -18.72 9.81 -40.33
C ASN A 56 -19.43 10.95 -39.60
N THR A 57 -20.54 11.35 -40.18
CA THR A 57 -21.54 12.22 -39.56
C THR A 57 -22.30 11.46 -38.45
N LEU A 58 -22.96 12.18 -37.56
CA LEU A 58 -23.66 11.58 -36.42
C LEU A 58 -24.91 10.76 -36.81
N ASP A 59 -25.44 10.96 -38.02
CA ASP A 59 -26.48 10.13 -38.65
C ASP A 59 -25.88 8.90 -39.37
N GLY A 60 -24.56 8.69 -39.29
CA GLY A 60 -23.87 7.50 -39.79
C GLY A 60 -23.40 7.58 -41.23
N LYS A 61 -23.73 8.66 -41.96
CA LYS A 61 -23.24 8.85 -43.34
C LYS A 61 -21.75 9.15 -43.36
N ILE A 62 -21.06 8.67 -44.38
CA ILE A 62 -19.63 8.90 -44.59
C ILE A 62 -19.39 10.41 -44.78
N ASN A 63 -18.38 10.94 -44.09
CA ASN A 63 -17.98 12.34 -44.25
C ASN A 63 -17.04 12.48 -45.47
N PRO A 64 -17.46 13.16 -46.55
CA PRO A 64 -16.66 13.25 -47.78
C PRO A 64 -15.34 14.02 -47.61
N GLU A 65 -15.28 14.93 -46.61
CA GLU A 65 -14.08 15.74 -46.35
C GLU A 65 -12.99 14.96 -45.59
N TYR A 66 -13.33 13.80 -45.00
CA TYR A 66 -12.38 12.97 -44.26
C TYR A 66 -11.63 12.01 -45.21
N PRO A 67 -10.28 11.88 -45.10
CA PRO A 67 -9.52 10.90 -45.88
C PRO A 67 -9.93 9.45 -45.55
N GLN A 68 -10.68 8.82 -46.45
CA GLN A 68 -11.36 7.55 -46.18
C GLN A 68 -10.40 6.39 -45.86
N GLU A 69 -9.20 6.42 -46.44
CA GLU A 69 -8.14 5.45 -46.19
C GLU A 69 -7.68 5.41 -44.71
N LEU A 70 -7.96 6.45 -43.93
CA LEU A 70 -7.63 6.53 -42.50
C LEU A 70 -8.68 5.89 -41.60
N GLN A 71 -9.82 5.44 -42.12
CA GLN A 71 -10.86 4.78 -41.33
C GLN A 71 -10.92 3.27 -41.64
N PRO A 72 -10.17 2.43 -40.90
CA PRO A 72 -10.08 0.99 -41.17
C PRO A 72 -11.34 0.18 -40.84
N ARG A 73 -12.29 0.74 -40.07
CA ARG A 73 -13.52 0.06 -39.63
C ARG A 73 -14.73 0.71 -40.29
N ASP A 74 -15.63 -0.09 -40.87
CA ASP A 74 -16.91 0.40 -41.37
C ASP A 74 -17.82 0.88 -40.23
N ARG A 75 -18.11 2.19 -40.24
CA ARG A 75 -18.88 2.95 -39.25
C ARG A 75 -20.31 3.27 -39.68
N THR A 76 -20.75 2.81 -40.86
CA THR A 76 -22.12 2.99 -41.34
C THR A 76 -23.12 2.05 -40.66
N ARG A 77 -22.62 1.02 -39.96
CA ARG A 77 -23.40 -0.02 -39.27
C ARG A 77 -24.14 0.51 -38.05
N ALA A 78 -25.33 -0.05 -37.79
CA ALA A 78 -26.17 0.27 -36.62
C ALA A 78 -25.42 0.08 -35.29
N SER A 79 -24.55 -0.92 -35.17
CA SER A 79 -23.71 -1.14 -33.97
C SER A 79 -22.73 0.01 -33.70
N SER A 80 -22.23 0.68 -34.74
CA SER A 80 -21.38 1.87 -34.59
C SER A 80 -22.18 3.07 -34.08
N LEU A 81 -23.41 3.24 -34.56
CA LEU A 81 -24.33 4.28 -34.07
C LEU A 81 -24.73 4.04 -32.62
N LEU A 82 -25.01 2.78 -32.23
CA LEU A 82 -25.28 2.42 -30.84
C LEU A 82 -24.09 2.70 -29.92
N GLN A 83 -22.87 2.36 -30.34
CA GLN A 83 -21.65 2.68 -29.59
C GLN A 83 -21.49 4.19 -29.38
N VAL A 84 -21.67 4.99 -30.42
CA VAL A 84 -21.58 6.47 -30.33
C VAL A 84 -22.65 7.01 -29.38
N ASN A 85 -23.89 6.50 -29.47
CA ASN A 85 -24.99 6.88 -28.57
C ASN A 85 -24.67 6.52 -27.11
N GLN A 86 -24.09 5.35 -26.86
CA GLN A 86 -23.72 4.93 -25.51
C GLN A 86 -22.62 5.80 -24.92
N ILE A 87 -21.58 6.11 -25.71
CA ILE A 87 -20.49 7.01 -25.30
C ILE A 87 -21.03 8.41 -25.00
N SER A 88 -21.99 8.91 -25.79
CA SER A 88 -22.58 10.25 -25.56
C SER A 88 -23.42 10.37 -24.29
N LYS A 89 -24.03 9.25 -23.84
CA LYS A 89 -24.88 9.20 -22.64
C LYS A 89 -24.08 8.99 -21.35
N ASP A 90 -22.98 8.24 -21.40
CA ASP A 90 -22.08 8.00 -20.26
C ASP A 90 -20.64 8.39 -20.62
N LEU A 91 -20.41 9.68 -20.90
CA LEU A 91 -19.07 10.21 -21.08
C LEU A 91 -18.27 10.03 -19.77
N ARG A 92 -17.18 9.27 -19.84
CA ARG A 92 -16.23 9.09 -18.73
C ARG A 92 -14.95 9.89 -19.00
N PRO A 93 -14.81 11.11 -18.47
CA PRO A 93 -13.71 12.02 -18.86
C PRO A 93 -12.33 11.42 -18.60
N ALA A 94 -12.14 10.72 -17.47
CA ALA A 94 -10.87 10.08 -17.13
C ALA A 94 -10.39 9.07 -18.20
N GLN A 95 -11.28 8.39 -18.91
CA GLN A 95 -10.94 7.42 -19.98
C GLN A 95 -10.66 8.09 -21.34
N LEU A 96 -11.00 9.37 -21.48
CA LEU A 96 -10.87 10.18 -22.69
C LEU A 96 -9.72 11.19 -22.60
N THR A 97 -8.79 10.97 -21.65
CA THR A 97 -7.64 11.85 -21.40
C THR A 97 -6.30 11.14 -21.63
N ASP A 98 -5.39 11.13 -20.66
CA ASP A 98 -4.06 10.58 -20.86
C ASP A 98 -4.06 9.04 -20.91
N SER A 99 -3.31 8.48 -21.85
CA SER A 99 -3.17 7.04 -22.06
C SER A 99 -1.84 6.76 -22.75
N GLY A 100 -1.13 5.73 -22.27
CA GLY A 100 0.10 5.23 -22.90
C GLY A 100 -0.14 4.41 -24.17
N LEU A 101 -1.39 4.08 -24.51
CA LEU A 101 -1.76 3.32 -25.71
C LEU A 101 -2.37 4.22 -26.78
N SER A 102 -2.12 3.93 -28.06
CA SER A 102 -2.72 4.63 -29.20
C SER A 102 -4.20 4.26 -29.40
N SER A 103 -4.61 3.10 -28.91
CA SER A 103 -5.98 2.57 -28.91
C SER A 103 -6.90 3.27 -27.88
N HIS A 104 -6.36 3.77 -26.77
CA HIS A 104 -7.11 4.33 -25.61
C HIS A 104 -6.78 5.80 -25.32
N GLY A 105 -7.60 6.49 -24.51
CA GLY A 105 -7.41 7.90 -24.12
C GLY A 105 -7.99 8.94 -25.09
N ALA A 106 -7.41 10.14 -25.08
CA ALA A 106 -7.76 11.26 -25.96
C ALA A 106 -7.55 10.91 -27.44
N PRO A 107 -8.45 11.33 -28.36
CA PRO A 107 -8.28 11.07 -29.79
C PRO A 107 -6.93 11.58 -30.31
N ILE A 108 -6.33 10.82 -31.24
CA ILE A 108 -5.08 11.22 -31.89
C ILE A 108 -5.41 11.85 -33.24
N ILE A 109 -4.86 13.03 -33.50
CA ILE A 109 -5.11 13.80 -34.72
C ILE A 109 -3.84 14.11 -35.49
N GLY A 110 -3.98 14.25 -36.81
CA GLY A 110 -2.95 14.77 -37.70
C GLY A 110 -2.78 16.29 -37.62
N GLU A 111 -1.87 16.83 -38.44
CA GLU A 111 -1.68 18.29 -38.60
C GLU A 111 -2.92 18.97 -39.21
N ASP A 112 -3.72 18.21 -39.97
CA ASP A 112 -4.96 18.60 -40.65
C ASP A 112 -6.23 18.45 -39.77
N ASN A 113 -6.08 18.13 -38.48
CA ASN A 113 -7.17 17.81 -37.55
C ASN A 113 -8.03 16.59 -37.94
N ALA A 114 -7.60 15.77 -38.90
CA ALA A 114 -8.21 14.47 -39.17
C ALA A 114 -7.92 13.52 -38.01
N VAL A 115 -8.96 12.84 -37.53
CA VAL A 115 -8.86 11.88 -36.43
C VAL A 115 -8.26 10.57 -36.92
N GLU A 116 -7.00 10.33 -36.61
CA GLU A 116 -6.25 9.12 -37.03
C GLU A 116 -6.51 7.94 -36.07
N SER A 117 -6.85 8.21 -34.81
CA SER A 117 -7.30 7.20 -33.84
C SER A 117 -8.38 7.76 -32.94
N GLY A 118 -9.46 6.99 -32.77
CA GLY A 118 -10.56 7.35 -31.85
C GLY A 118 -11.80 7.96 -32.48
N ASN A 119 -12.05 7.79 -33.79
CA ASN A 119 -13.24 8.32 -34.48
C ASN A 119 -14.57 8.11 -33.72
N GLY A 120 -14.81 6.90 -33.18
CA GLY A 120 -16.02 6.62 -32.39
C GLY A 120 -16.14 7.42 -31.09
N ARG A 121 -15.03 7.65 -30.39
CA ARG A 121 -14.99 8.49 -29.18
C ARG A 121 -15.20 9.95 -29.52
N THR A 122 -14.55 10.43 -30.58
CA THR A 122 -14.72 11.81 -31.05
C THR A 122 -16.17 12.09 -31.43
N MET A 123 -16.82 11.20 -32.19
CA MET A 123 -18.24 11.32 -32.53
C MET A 123 -19.13 11.29 -31.27
N GLY A 124 -18.82 10.45 -30.28
CA GLY A 124 -19.54 10.42 -29.00
C GLY A 124 -19.41 11.72 -28.20
N ILE A 125 -18.23 12.33 -28.17
CA ILE A 125 -17.99 13.63 -27.52
C ILE A 125 -18.74 14.75 -28.26
N ILE A 126 -18.64 14.80 -29.59
CA ILE A 126 -19.37 15.80 -30.41
C ILE A 126 -20.88 15.67 -30.16
N LYS A 127 -21.40 14.43 -30.17
CA LYS A 127 -22.82 14.17 -29.92
C LYS A 127 -23.25 14.61 -28.51
N ALA A 128 -22.45 14.34 -27.49
CA ALA A 128 -22.75 14.80 -26.13
C ALA A 128 -22.79 16.33 -26.00
N TYR A 129 -21.96 17.06 -26.74
CA TYR A 129 -22.04 18.52 -26.80
C TYR A 129 -23.32 19.00 -27.50
N GLN A 130 -23.79 18.31 -28.54
CA GLN A 130 -25.07 18.60 -29.19
C GLN A 130 -26.28 18.27 -28.30
N ASP A 131 -26.20 17.17 -27.55
CA ASP A 131 -27.25 16.68 -26.66
C ASP A 131 -27.26 17.40 -25.29
N GLY A 132 -26.27 18.27 -25.03
CA GLY A 132 -26.13 19.02 -23.76
C GLY A 132 -25.66 18.18 -22.57
N SER A 133 -25.10 16.99 -22.79
CA SER A 133 -24.64 16.07 -21.73
C SER A 133 -23.13 16.16 -21.44
N ALA A 134 -22.41 17.08 -22.07
CA ALA A 134 -20.95 17.19 -22.00
C ALA A 134 -20.40 18.08 -20.87
N ASP A 135 -21.24 18.67 -20.02
CA ASP A 135 -20.80 19.61 -18.96
C ASP A 135 -19.75 18.99 -18.03
N LYS A 136 -19.97 17.75 -17.58
CA LYS A 136 -19.01 17.02 -16.74
C LYS A 136 -17.65 16.80 -17.43
N TYR A 137 -17.66 16.63 -18.76
CA TYR A 137 -16.44 16.49 -19.54
C TYR A 137 -15.71 17.83 -19.65
N ARG A 138 -16.44 18.93 -19.91
CA ARG A 138 -15.88 20.28 -19.95
C ARG A 138 -15.27 20.69 -18.60
N ASP A 139 -15.98 20.49 -17.50
CA ASP A 139 -15.50 20.81 -16.15
C ASP A 139 -14.23 20.03 -15.81
N TYR A 140 -14.20 18.74 -16.15
CA TYR A 140 -13.02 17.90 -15.96
C TYR A 140 -11.81 18.42 -16.76
N LEU A 141 -12.00 18.88 -17.99
CA LEU A 141 -10.91 19.45 -18.79
C LEU A 141 -10.39 20.78 -18.21
N ILE A 142 -11.26 21.59 -17.60
CA ILE A 142 -10.87 22.84 -16.94
C ILE A 142 -10.07 22.54 -15.67
N GLU A 143 -10.54 21.61 -14.83
CA GLU A 143 -9.89 21.20 -13.59
C GLU A 143 -8.50 20.59 -13.84
N HIS A 144 -8.37 19.78 -14.89
CA HIS A 144 -7.16 19.04 -15.22
C HIS A 144 -6.29 19.68 -16.34
N ALA A 145 -6.61 20.89 -16.80
CA ALA A 145 -5.89 21.54 -17.91
C ALA A 145 -4.36 21.60 -17.67
N ALA A 146 -3.96 21.89 -16.43
CA ALA A 146 -2.55 21.97 -16.03
C ALA A 146 -1.82 20.61 -16.16
N ASP A 147 -2.50 19.49 -15.96
CA ASP A 147 -1.93 18.14 -16.08
C ASP A 147 -1.49 17.85 -17.53
N TYR A 148 -2.18 18.44 -18.49
CA TYR A 148 -1.92 18.33 -19.92
C TYR A 148 -1.04 19.46 -20.46
N GLY A 149 -0.54 20.36 -19.60
CA GLY A 149 0.25 21.52 -20.03
C GLY A 149 -0.55 22.56 -20.82
N LEU A 150 -1.86 22.66 -20.56
CA LEU A 150 -2.79 23.63 -21.16
C LEU A 150 -3.23 24.65 -20.09
N SER A 151 -3.70 25.83 -20.51
CA SER A 151 -4.30 26.79 -19.57
C SER A 151 -5.80 26.54 -19.44
N ALA A 152 -6.30 26.55 -18.19
CA ALA A 152 -7.74 26.44 -17.91
C ALA A 152 -8.55 27.55 -18.60
N GLU A 153 -7.97 28.74 -18.73
CA GLU A 153 -8.54 29.86 -19.46
C GLU A 153 -8.77 29.54 -20.95
N LYS A 154 -7.78 28.94 -21.64
CA LYS A 154 -7.90 28.53 -23.05
C LYS A 154 -9.02 27.49 -23.24
N VAL A 155 -9.20 26.56 -22.29
CA VAL A 155 -10.28 25.57 -22.33
C VAL A 155 -11.64 26.22 -22.07
N SER A 156 -11.72 27.16 -21.12
CA SER A 156 -12.97 27.84 -20.76
C SER A 156 -13.54 28.73 -21.88
N LEU A 157 -12.67 29.33 -22.70
CA LEU A 157 -13.04 30.21 -23.81
C LEU A 157 -13.58 29.47 -25.05
N MET A 158 -13.44 28.14 -25.12
CA MET A 158 -13.97 27.33 -26.22
C MET A 158 -15.44 26.96 -25.99
N ALA A 159 -16.21 26.85 -27.07
CA ALA A 159 -17.63 26.51 -27.00
C ALA A 159 -17.81 25.01 -26.71
N ALA A 160 -17.05 24.16 -27.39
CA ALA A 160 -17.07 22.70 -27.20
C ALA A 160 -15.63 22.15 -27.15
N PRO A 161 -14.89 22.31 -26.03
CA PRO A 161 -13.50 21.89 -25.94
C PRO A 161 -13.34 20.36 -25.99
N VAL A 162 -12.46 19.87 -26.85
CA VAL A 162 -12.07 18.45 -26.94
C VAL A 162 -10.56 18.32 -26.75
N LEU A 163 -10.16 17.51 -25.76
CA LEU A 163 -8.76 17.18 -25.54
C LEU A 163 -8.29 16.17 -26.57
N VAL A 164 -7.21 16.49 -27.27
CA VAL A 164 -6.63 15.66 -28.33
C VAL A 164 -5.13 15.49 -28.16
N ARG A 165 -4.59 14.48 -28.83
CA ARG A 165 -3.14 14.24 -28.94
C ARG A 165 -2.73 14.50 -30.37
N ARG A 166 -2.05 15.61 -30.63
CA ARG A 166 -1.50 15.92 -31.96
C ARG A 166 -0.24 15.09 -32.19
N ARG A 167 -0.21 14.32 -33.26
CA ARG A 167 0.96 13.49 -33.61
C ARG A 167 2.13 14.36 -34.05
N LEU A 168 3.31 14.11 -33.47
CA LEU A 168 4.56 14.81 -33.80
C LEU A 168 5.54 13.93 -34.59
N THR A 169 5.49 12.61 -34.42
CA THR A 169 6.31 11.69 -35.22
C THR A 169 5.74 11.58 -36.63
N LYS A 170 6.59 11.70 -37.66
CA LYS A 170 6.22 11.39 -39.05
C LYS A 170 6.04 9.87 -39.19
N VAL A 171 4.84 9.42 -39.53
CA VAL A 171 4.46 8.00 -39.72
C VAL A 171 3.63 7.85 -40.99
N ASP A 172 3.53 6.63 -41.51
CA ASP A 172 2.47 6.29 -42.48
C ASP A 172 1.12 6.32 -41.75
N ARG A 173 0.27 7.29 -42.13
CA ARG A 173 -1.00 7.58 -41.46
C ARG A 173 -2.00 6.41 -41.58
N VAL A 174 -2.01 5.72 -42.71
CA VAL A 174 -2.94 4.60 -42.97
C VAL A 174 -2.52 3.40 -42.14
N GLN A 175 -1.22 3.11 -42.11
CA GLN A 175 -0.68 2.01 -41.32
C GLN A 175 -0.87 2.28 -39.82
N PHE A 176 -0.60 3.50 -39.36
CA PHE A 176 -0.83 3.92 -37.97
C PHE A 176 -2.30 3.81 -37.53
N ALA A 177 -3.24 4.21 -38.40
CA ALA A 177 -4.68 4.09 -38.13
C ALA A 177 -5.11 2.61 -38.03
N LYS A 178 -4.58 1.74 -38.91
CA LYS A 178 -4.80 0.29 -38.84
C LYS A 178 -4.26 -0.31 -37.55
N ASP A 179 -3.01 -0.01 -37.20
CA ASP A 179 -2.33 -0.57 -36.03
C ASP A 179 -2.93 -0.07 -34.71
N SER A 180 -3.46 1.15 -34.69
CA SER A 180 -4.17 1.71 -33.53
C SER A 180 -5.61 1.18 -33.38
N ASN A 181 -6.14 0.50 -34.40
CA ASN A 181 -7.45 -0.15 -34.40
C ASN A 181 -7.35 -1.66 -34.11
N ILE A 182 -6.14 -2.21 -33.99
CA ILE A 182 -5.90 -3.54 -33.45
C ILE A 182 -6.06 -3.46 -31.94
N SER A 183 -6.90 -4.33 -31.37
CA SER A 183 -7.07 -4.42 -29.93
C SER A 183 -5.78 -4.93 -29.30
N ASP A 184 -5.28 -4.26 -28.26
CA ASP A 184 -4.11 -4.65 -27.45
C ASP A 184 -4.31 -5.95 -26.64
N LEU A 185 -5.45 -6.63 -26.81
CA LEU A 185 -5.72 -7.90 -26.18
C LEU A 185 -4.91 -8.98 -26.93
N GLN A 186 -3.89 -9.53 -26.26
CA GLN A 186 -3.40 -10.88 -26.52
C GLN A 186 -4.59 -11.80 -26.83
N GLU A 187 -4.42 -12.78 -27.74
CA GLU A 187 -5.46 -13.74 -28.11
C GLU A 187 -6.29 -14.16 -26.90
N MET A 188 -7.50 -13.62 -26.83
CA MET A 188 -8.42 -13.85 -25.72
C MET A 188 -8.73 -15.34 -25.66
N ALA A 189 -8.65 -15.91 -24.46
CA ALA A 189 -9.12 -17.27 -24.24
C ALA A 189 -10.60 -17.38 -24.64
N ALA A 190 -11.03 -18.56 -25.11
CA ALA A 190 -12.40 -18.80 -25.57
C ALA A 190 -13.48 -18.36 -24.55
N SER A 191 -13.14 -18.34 -23.26
CA SER A 191 -13.98 -17.88 -22.15
C SER A 191 -14.17 -16.36 -22.09
N GLU A 192 -13.16 -15.55 -22.43
CA GLU A 192 -13.30 -14.08 -22.48
C GLU A 192 -14.06 -13.63 -23.74
N LYS A 193 -13.99 -14.41 -24.83
CA LYS A 193 -14.85 -14.22 -26.01
C LYS A 193 -16.31 -14.53 -25.70
N ALA A 194 -16.59 -15.66 -25.04
CA ALA A 194 -17.94 -16.01 -24.59
C ALA A 194 -18.55 -14.98 -23.61
N PHE A 195 -17.72 -14.28 -22.84
CA PHE A 195 -18.15 -13.20 -21.93
C PHE A 195 -18.61 -11.95 -22.69
N ILE A 196 -17.87 -11.52 -23.73
CA ILE A 196 -18.28 -10.41 -24.60
C ILE A 196 -19.56 -10.75 -25.36
N ASP A 197 -19.70 -12.00 -25.79
CA ASP A 197 -20.87 -12.48 -26.52
C ASP A 197 -22.11 -12.58 -25.62
N ALA A 198 -21.96 -13.02 -24.35
CA ALA A 198 -23.06 -13.02 -23.38
C ALA A 198 -23.53 -11.61 -22.96
N ASP A 199 -22.60 -10.64 -22.88
CA ASP A 199 -22.91 -9.24 -22.54
C ASP A 199 -23.57 -8.48 -23.70
N SER A 200 -23.45 -9.00 -24.94
CA SER A 200 -24.08 -8.45 -26.14
C SER A 200 -25.46 -9.04 -26.44
N ILE A 201 -25.89 -10.08 -25.72
CA ILE A 201 -27.27 -10.60 -25.75
C ILE A 201 -28.15 -9.71 -24.86
N THR A 202 -28.85 -8.77 -25.46
CA THR A 202 -29.78 -7.89 -24.71
C THR A 202 -31.14 -8.56 -24.48
N PRO A 203 -31.84 -8.28 -23.36
CA PRO A 203 -33.21 -8.72 -23.13
C PRO A 203 -34.17 -8.35 -24.27
N GLY A 204 -33.89 -7.25 -24.98
CA GLY A 204 -34.64 -6.82 -26.16
C GLY A 204 -34.46 -7.76 -27.36
N MET A 205 -33.26 -8.30 -27.60
CA MET A 205 -33.00 -9.26 -28.67
C MET A 205 -33.65 -10.63 -28.39
N MET A 206 -33.62 -11.09 -27.14
CA MET A 206 -34.31 -12.31 -26.72
C MET A 206 -35.84 -12.15 -26.78
N ALA A 207 -36.38 -11.02 -26.30
CA ALA A 207 -37.80 -10.72 -26.36
C ALA A 207 -38.30 -10.54 -27.80
N GLN A 208 -37.51 -9.92 -28.68
CA GLN A 208 -37.83 -9.78 -30.10
C GLN A 208 -37.95 -11.15 -30.79
N ARG A 209 -37.07 -12.12 -30.48
CA ARG A 209 -37.13 -13.48 -31.04
C ARG A 209 -38.30 -14.31 -30.49
N ILE A 210 -38.58 -14.22 -29.19
CA ILE A 210 -39.78 -14.83 -28.60
C ILE A 210 -41.04 -14.27 -29.27
N ASN A 211 -41.06 -12.97 -29.59
CA ASN A 211 -42.17 -12.32 -30.25
C ASN A 211 -42.28 -12.66 -31.75
N GLU A 212 -41.16 -12.81 -32.46
CA GLU A 212 -41.11 -13.26 -33.87
C GLU A 212 -41.60 -14.72 -34.01
N GLU A 213 -41.30 -15.59 -33.03
CA GLU A 213 -41.78 -16.98 -33.02
C GLU A 213 -43.28 -17.09 -32.67
N LEU A 214 -43.75 -16.25 -31.75
CA LEU A 214 -45.19 -16.09 -31.48
C LEU A 214 -45.94 -15.53 -32.70
N GLN A 215 -45.32 -14.64 -33.49
CA GLN A 215 -45.86 -14.14 -34.75
C GLN A 215 -45.80 -15.19 -35.89
N HIS A 216 -44.75 -16.02 -35.95
CA HIS A 216 -44.63 -17.15 -36.87
C HIS A 216 -45.73 -18.20 -36.61
N ARG A 217 -46.08 -18.45 -35.33
CA ARG A 217 -47.27 -19.21 -34.93
C ARG A 217 -48.59 -18.53 -35.32
N GLY A 218 -48.65 -17.19 -35.25
CA GLY A 218 -49.79 -16.39 -35.70
C GLY A 218 -50.09 -16.52 -37.21
N GLN A 219 -49.05 -16.73 -38.04
CA GLN A 219 -49.19 -17.04 -39.47
C GLN A 219 -49.38 -18.55 -39.74
N ALA A 220 -48.91 -19.43 -38.87
CA ALA A 220 -49.14 -20.88 -38.92
C ALA A 220 -50.48 -21.32 -38.30
N LEU A 221 -51.38 -20.39 -37.96
CA LEU A 221 -52.76 -20.68 -37.57
C LEU A 221 -53.63 -21.15 -38.75
N GLY A 222 -53.08 -21.14 -39.98
CA GLY A 222 -53.77 -21.52 -41.22
C GLY A 222 -53.73 -23.01 -41.58
N ASP A 223 -52.81 -23.82 -41.05
CA ASP A 223 -52.74 -25.25 -41.40
C ASP A 223 -53.13 -26.14 -40.22
N MET A 224 -54.32 -26.72 -40.38
CA MET A 224 -54.92 -27.75 -39.53
C MET A 224 -53.90 -28.88 -39.25
N PHE A 225 -53.95 -29.45 -38.04
CA PHE A 225 -53.17 -30.59 -37.53
C PHE A 225 -51.84 -30.26 -36.82
N GLY A 226 -51.97 -29.79 -35.57
CA GLY A 226 -51.10 -30.15 -34.45
C GLY A 226 -49.59 -30.03 -34.66
N GLY A 227 -49.04 -28.82 -34.51
CA GLY A 227 -47.60 -28.65 -34.28
C GLY A 227 -47.19 -29.22 -32.92
N ALA A 228 -46.14 -30.04 -32.91
CA ALA A 228 -45.59 -30.66 -31.70
C ALA A 228 -45.21 -29.63 -30.60
N GLU A 229 -45.21 -30.06 -29.34
CA GLU A 229 -44.63 -29.28 -28.23
C GLU A 229 -43.18 -28.92 -28.58
N VAL A 230 -42.92 -27.62 -28.69
CA VAL A 230 -41.55 -27.13 -28.87
C VAL A 230 -40.95 -26.99 -27.47
N SER A 231 -39.89 -27.74 -27.20
CA SER A 231 -39.19 -27.65 -25.92
C SER A 231 -38.35 -26.36 -25.88
N LEU A 232 -38.12 -25.81 -24.67
CA LEU A 232 -37.20 -24.69 -24.48
C LEU A 232 -35.79 -25.01 -25.05
N GLN A 233 -35.43 -26.29 -25.12
CA GLN A 233 -34.18 -26.77 -25.70
C GLN A 233 -34.14 -26.60 -27.22
N ASP A 234 -35.27 -26.78 -27.93
CA ASP A 234 -35.37 -26.56 -29.38
C ASP A 234 -35.26 -25.08 -29.75
N ILE A 235 -35.85 -24.22 -28.91
CA ILE A 235 -35.76 -22.75 -29.03
C ILE A 235 -34.31 -22.29 -28.84
N LEU A 236 -33.63 -22.80 -27.82
CA LEU A 236 -32.24 -22.45 -27.53
C LEU A 236 -31.25 -22.97 -28.58
N ARG A 237 -31.53 -24.12 -29.21
CA ARG A 237 -30.73 -24.67 -30.31
C ARG A 237 -30.81 -23.82 -31.57
N GLN A 238 -32.00 -23.40 -31.98
CA GLN A 238 -32.18 -22.56 -33.17
C GLN A 238 -31.61 -21.14 -33.00
N VAL A 239 -31.69 -20.58 -31.78
CA VAL A 239 -31.01 -19.32 -31.44
C VAL A 239 -29.49 -19.47 -31.60
N SER A 240 -28.93 -20.61 -31.19
CA SER A 240 -27.50 -20.93 -31.38
C SER A 240 -27.10 -21.00 -32.86
N ASP A 241 -27.86 -21.74 -33.67
CA ASP A 241 -27.58 -21.95 -35.11
C ASP A 241 -27.63 -20.62 -35.90
N HIS A 242 -28.49 -19.69 -35.50
CA HIS A 242 -28.60 -18.38 -36.15
C HIS A 242 -27.46 -17.43 -35.75
N LEU A 243 -27.01 -17.46 -34.49
CA LEU A 243 -25.84 -16.70 -34.04
C LEU A 243 -24.56 -17.16 -34.76
N GLU A 244 -24.46 -18.46 -35.06
CA GLU A 244 -23.41 -19.04 -35.91
C GLU A 244 -23.46 -18.52 -37.35
N SER A 245 -24.66 -18.31 -37.89
CA SER A 245 -24.83 -17.75 -39.25
C SER A 245 -24.50 -16.25 -39.35
N GLU A 246 -24.53 -15.51 -38.24
CA GLU A 246 -24.15 -14.09 -38.15
C GLU A 246 -22.65 -13.90 -37.83
N GLY A 247 -21.87 -14.99 -37.76
CA GLY A 247 -20.42 -14.96 -37.53
C GLY A 247 -20.00 -14.89 -36.06
N MET A 248 -20.91 -15.17 -35.13
CA MET A 248 -20.62 -15.42 -33.72
C MET A 248 -20.54 -16.94 -33.46
N GLN A 249 -19.90 -17.43 -32.40
CA GLN A 249 -19.95 -18.87 -32.07
C GLN A 249 -21.21 -19.18 -31.25
N GLY A 250 -21.91 -20.27 -31.56
CA GLY A 250 -23.16 -20.65 -30.91
C GLY A 250 -23.00 -20.99 -29.42
N ILE A 251 -24.08 -20.78 -28.65
CA ILE A 251 -24.19 -20.96 -27.19
C ILE A 251 -23.99 -22.43 -26.74
N THR A 252 -23.98 -23.38 -27.67
CA THR A 252 -24.22 -24.81 -27.41
C THR A 252 -23.01 -25.66 -27.01
N GLY A 253 -21.77 -25.21 -27.19
CA GLY A 253 -20.60 -26.08 -27.00
C GLY A 253 -20.38 -26.60 -25.57
N GLY A 254 -20.63 -25.79 -24.53
CA GLY A 254 -20.30 -26.14 -23.14
C GLY A 254 -21.46 -26.50 -22.22
N LEU A 255 -22.67 -25.98 -22.49
CA LEU A 255 -23.80 -26.05 -21.56
C LEU A 255 -24.50 -27.42 -21.56
N PHE A 256 -24.56 -28.09 -22.71
CA PHE A 256 -25.26 -29.37 -22.88
C PHE A 256 -24.33 -30.59 -22.82
N GLU A 257 -23.03 -30.44 -23.12
CA GLU A 257 -22.03 -31.49 -22.85
C GLU A 257 -21.91 -31.80 -21.35
N ALA A 258 -22.09 -30.79 -20.49
CA ALA A 258 -22.10 -30.95 -19.02
C ALA A 258 -23.32 -31.72 -18.48
N VAL A 259 -24.39 -31.85 -19.29
CA VAL A 259 -25.60 -32.61 -18.95
C VAL A 259 -25.55 -34.04 -19.53
N GLY A 260 -24.79 -34.24 -20.62
CA GLY A 260 -24.69 -35.51 -21.33
C GLY A 260 -23.43 -36.34 -21.08
N ALA A 261 -22.36 -35.76 -20.54
CA ALA A 261 -21.13 -36.51 -20.27
C ALA A 261 -21.10 -37.04 -18.82
N GLU A 262 -20.91 -38.36 -18.66
CA GLU A 262 -20.48 -39.00 -17.41
C GLU A 262 -19.05 -38.53 -17.03
N GLY A 263 -18.87 -37.24 -16.74
CA GLY A 263 -17.56 -36.60 -16.61
C GLY A 263 -17.44 -35.62 -15.44
N GLN A 264 -16.51 -35.95 -14.53
CA GLN A 264 -15.88 -35.15 -13.47
C GLN A 264 -16.72 -34.50 -12.34
N TYR A 265 -18.02 -34.20 -12.51
CA TYR A 265 -18.82 -33.56 -11.44
C TYR A 265 -20.25 -34.14 -11.34
N PRO A 266 -20.44 -35.26 -10.63
CA PRO A 266 -21.70 -36.03 -10.65
C PRO A 266 -22.93 -35.30 -10.06
N ASN A 267 -22.72 -34.23 -9.27
CA ASN A 267 -23.79 -33.53 -8.56
C ASN A 267 -24.33 -32.28 -9.29
N ILE A 268 -23.75 -31.90 -10.43
CA ILE A 268 -24.06 -30.64 -11.13
C ILE A 268 -25.28 -30.78 -12.06
N GLY A 269 -25.41 -31.91 -12.77
CA GLY A 269 -26.49 -32.15 -13.74
C GLY A 269 -27.92 -32.08 -13.16
N PRO A 270 -28.22 -32.75 -12.03
CA PRO A 270 -29.53 -32.68 -11.38
C PRO A 270 -29.87 -31.27 -10.86
N TYR A 271 -28.85 -30.52 -10.40
CA TYR A 271 -29.01 -29.16 -9.88
C TYR A 271 -29.27 -28.14 -10.99
N ILE A 272 -28.54 -28.21 -12.11
CA ILE A 272 -28.84 -27.42 -13.31
C ILE A 272 -30.25 -27.72 -13.80
N GLY A 273 -30.64 -29.00 -13.84
CA GLY A 273 -31.99 -29.40 -14.20
C GLY A 273 -33.06 -28.84 -13.25
N MET A 274 -32.76 -28.72 -11.95
CA MET A 274 -33.65 -28.08 -10.97
C MET A 274 -33.75 -26.56 -11.21
N LEU A 275 -32.63 -25.88 -11.40
CA LEU A 275 -32.58 -24.43 -11.62
C LEU A 275 -33.22 -24.02 -12.96
N LEU A 276 -33.08 -24.83 -14.00
CA LEU A 276 -33.75 -24.61 -15.28
C LEU A 276 -35.28 -24.80 -15.17
N ARG A 277 -35.74 -25.69 -14.28
CA ARG A 277 -37.17 -25.90 -14.01
C ARG A 277 -37.78 -24.81 -13.11
N SER A 278 -36.97 -24.12 -12.32
CA SER A 278 -37.37 -23.02 -11.44
C SER A 278 -37.08 -21.63 -12.01
N ALA A 279 -36.59 -21.55 -13.25
CA ALA A 279 -36.29 -20.27 -13.90
C ALA A 279 -37.58 -19.68 -14.48
N ASP A 280 -38.03 -18.57 -13.90
CA ASP A 280 -39.29 -17.91 -14.26
C ASP A 280 -39.07 -16.70 -15.19
N ASN A 281 -37.82 -16.23 -15.30
CA ASN A 281 -37.47 -15.09 -16.14
C ASN A 281 -36.08 -15.21 -16.79
N VAL A 282 -35.81 -14.33 -17.76
CA VAL A 282 -34.56 -14.33 -18.55
C VAL A 282 -33.31 -14.12 -17.67
N ASN A 283 -33.40 -13.38 -16.56
CA ASN A 283 -32.27 -13.22 -15.65
C ASN A 283 -31.95 -14.52 -14.90
N ASP A 284 -32.94 -15.34 -14.60
CA ASP A 284 -32.74 -16.65 -13.96
C ASP A 284 -31.96 -17.58 -14.89
N LEU A 285 -32.30 -17.59 -16.18
CA LEU A 285 -31.57 -18.34 -17.21
C LEU A 285 -30.13 -17.83 -17.38
N ILE A 286 -29.92 -16.50 -17.37
CA ILE A 286 -28.59 -15.88 -17.40
C ILE A 286 -27.76 -16.29 -16.17
N ASN A 287 -28.38 -16.38 -15.00
CA ASN A 287 -27.71 -16.75 -13.76
C ASN A 287 -27.35 -18.25 -13.72
N VAL A 288 -28.19 -19.12 -14.27
CA VAL A 288 -27.86 -20.52 -14.50
C VAL A 288 -26.63 -20.63 -15.41
N VAL A 289 -26.61 -19.91 -16.54
CA VAL A 289 -25.45 -19.90 -17.46
C VAL A 289 -24.16 -19.43 -16.77
N LYS A 290 -24.23 -18.45 -15.85
CA LYS A 290 -23.09 -17.96 -15.04
C LYS A 290 -22.58 -18.99 -14.02
N LEU A 291 -23.44 -19.89 -13.56
CA LEU A 291 -23.08 -20.93 -12.58
C LEU A 291 -22.29 -22.08 -13.24
N VAL A 292 -22.66 -22.47 -14.47
CA VAL A 292 -22.08 -23.62 -15.18
C VAL A 292 -20.87 -23.24 -16.05
N SER A 293 -20.61 -21.95 -16.24
CA SER A 293 -19.49 -21.48 -17.07
C SER A 293 -18.15 -21.81 -16.40
N LYS A 294 -17.45 -22.80 -16.96
CA LYS A 294 -16.13 -23.28 -16.52
C LYS A 294 -15.15 -22.12 -16.40
N THR A 295 -14.70 -21.86 -15.18
CA THR A 295 -13.41 -21.25 -14.87
C THR A 295 -12.84 -21.98 -13.67
N GLU A 296 -11.61 -22.48 -13.78
CA GLU A 296 -10.91 -22.97 -12.59
C GLU A 296 -10.84 -21.84 -11.54
N PRO A 297 -10.96 -22.16 -10.24
CA PRO A 297 -11.03 -21.15 -9.19
C PRO A 297 -9.65 -20.53 -8.98
N ASP A 298 -9.27 -19.55 -9.79
CA ASP A 298 -7.96 -18.88 -9.68
C ASP A 298 -8.08 -17.38 -9.40
N ASP A 299 -8.99 -17.02 -8.50
CA ASP A 299 -8.90 -15.73 -7.81
C ASP A 299 -9.12 -15.90 -6.31
N ASN A 300 -7.99 -15.94 -5.58
CA ASN A 300 -7.95 -16.08 -4.14
C ASN A 300 -8.77 -14.98 -3.43
N ASN A 301 -8.99 -13.81 -4.02
CA ASN A 301 -9.60 -12.67 -3.32
C ASN A 301 -11.09 -12.85 -3.00
N ASP A 302 -11.91 -13.40 -3.90
CA ASP A 302 -13.34 -13.60 -3.65
C ASP A 302 -13.58 -14.78 -2.71
N ILE A 303 -12.77 -15.84 -2.84
CA ILE A 303 -12.74 -16.98 -1.92
C ILE A 303 -12.33 -16.53 -0.52
N ILE A 304 -11.27 -15.74 -0.41
CA ILE A 304 -10.81 -15.15 0.86
C ILE A 304 -11.88 -14.20 1.42
N SER A 305 -12.53 -13.39 0.60
CA SER A 305 -13.57 -12.46 1.06
C SER A 305 -14.79 -13.21 1.60
N LEU A 306 -15.27 -14.22 0.87
CA LEU A 306 -16.37 -15.07 1.33
C LEU A 306 -15.98 -15.85 2.60
N ALA A 307 -14.78 -16.42 2.64
CA ALA A 307 -14.28 -17.17 3.80
C ALA A 307 -14.14 -16.29 5.05
N LEU A 308 -13.55 -15.10 4.90
CA LEU A 308 -13.44 -14.11 5.96
C LEU A 308 -14.81 -13.68 6.46
N TYR A 309 -15.75 -13.46 5.55
CA TYR A 309 -17.10 -13.02 5.91
C TYR A 309 -17.86 -14.11 6.66
N LEU A 310 -17.84 -15.36 6.17
CA LEU A 310 -18.53 -16.49 6.78
C LEU A 310 -17.82 -17.08 8.02
N ASN A 311 -16.62 -16.58 8.35
CA ASN A 311 -15.73 -17.12 9.38
C ASN A 311 -15.40 -18.61 9.13
N LEU A 312 -14.94 -18.91 7.91
CA LEU A 312 -14.48 -20.22 7.46
C LEU A 312 -13.03 -20.12 6.96
N ASN A 313 -12.35 -21.26 6.84
CA ASN A 313 -11.02 -21.29 6.23
C ASN A 313 -11.14 -21.12 4.70
N ALA A 314 -10.32 -20.27 4.09
CA ALA A 314 -10.29 -20.09 2.64
C ALA A 314 -10.08 -21.41 1.88
N SER A 315 -9.32 -22.35 2.45
CA SER A 315 -9.15 -23.68 1.87
C SER A 315 -10.45 -24.51 1.86
N GLN A 316 -11.35 -24.32 2.84
CA GLN A 316 -12.66 -25.00 2.85
C GLN A 316 -13.56 -24.48 1.72
N VAL A 317 -13.63 -23.16 1.55
CA VAL A 317 -14.39 -22.51 0.49
C VAL A 317 -13.81 -22.86 -0.89
N PHE A 318 -12.48 -22.89 -1.01
CA PHE A 318 -11.77 -23.32 -2.22
C PHE A 318 -12.10 -24.78 -2.58
N ASN A 319 -11.96 -25.72 -1.64
CA ASN A 319 -12.25 -27.13 -1.88
C ASN A 319 -13.73 -27.37 -2.23
N TRP A 320 -14.65 -26.71 -1.51
CA TRP A 320 -16.07 -26.76 -1.81
C TRP A 320 -16.37 -26.26 -3.22
N SER A 321 -15.89 -25.07 -3.58
CA SER A 321 -16.09 -24.48 -4.91
C SER A 321 -15.52 -25.35 -6.03
N LYS A 322 -14.32 -25.91 -5.82
CA LYS A 322 -13.66 -26.81 -6.78
C LYS A 322 -14.41 -28.12 -6.94
N SER A 323 -14.88 -28.72 -5.84
CA SER A 323 -15.59 -30.01 -5.85
C SER A 323 -16.96 -29.96 -6.53
N LEU A 324 -17.61 -28.79 -6.52
CA LEU A 324 -18.96 -28.58 -7.07
C LEU A 324 -18.95 -27.74 -8.36
N GLY A 325 -17.77 -27.41 -8.89
CA GLY A 325 -17.63 -26.63 -10.13
C GLY A 325 -18.24 -25.23 -10.05
N ILE A 326 -18.23 -24.59 -8.87
CA ILE A 326 -18.83 -23.26 -8.65
C ILE A 326 -17.91 -22.20 -9.26
N SER A 327 -18.44 -21.43 -10.21
CA SER A 327 -17.69 -20.37 -10.89
C SER A 327 -17.31 -19.21 -9.95
N LYS A 328 -16.24 -18.49 -10.27
CA LYS A 328 -15.83 -17.26 -9.55
C LYS A 328 -16.97 -16.26 -9.40
N ASN A 329 -17.76 -16.06 -10.46
CA ASN A 329 -18.88 -15.12 -10.47
C ASN A 329 -20.01 -15.55 -9.52
N ALA A 330 -20.21 -16.87 -9.38
CA ALA A 330 -21.13 -17.41 -8.38
C ALA A 330 -20.60 -17.19 -6.96
N ILE A 331 -19.30 -17.36 -6.71
CA ILE A 331 -18.67 -17.03 -5.40
C ILE A 331 -18.86 -15.55 -5.05
N ALA A 332 -18.59 -14.64 -6.00
CA ALA A 332 -18.81 -13.21 -5.80
C ALA A 332 -20.28 -12.86 -5.53
N SER A 333 -21.20 -13.59 -6.16
CA SER A 333 -22.64 -13.42 -5.95
C SER A 333 -23.10 -13.95 -4.60
N LEU A 334 -22.62 -15.12 -4.18
CA LEU A 334 -22.84 -15.69 -2.86
C LEU A 334 -22.27 -14.80 -1.75
N HIS A 335 -21.10 -14.21 -1.97
CA HIS A 335 -20.53 -13.22 -1.06
C HIS A 335 -21.44 -11.99 -0.91
N ARG A 336 -21.93 -11.41 -2.02
CA ARG A 336 -22.92 -10.33 -1.96
C ARG A 336 -24.19 -10.77 -1.20
N MET A 337 -24.71 -11.95 -1.47
CA MET A 337 -25.90 -12.46 -0.77
C MET A 337 -25.68 -12.61 0.74
N ALA A 338 -24.56 -13.21 1.14
CA ALA A 338 -24.18 -13.35 2.54
C ALA A 338 -24.06 -11.97 3.20
N VAL A 339 -23.51 -10.98 2.49
CA VAL A 339 -23.40 -9.59 2.96
C VAL A 339 -24.76 -8.93 3.20
N HIS A 340 -25.79 -9.31 2.45
CA HIS A 340 -27.09 -8.64 2.46
C HIS A 340 -28.23 -9.43 3.15
N SER A 341 -28.02 -10.70 3.53
CA SER A 341 -29.06 -11.55 4.15
C SER A 341 -28.48 -12.52 5.20
N THR A 342 -29.00 -12.46 6.44
CA THR A 342 -28.62 -13.39 7.52
C THR A 342 -29.03 -14.82 7.21
N THR A 343 -30.17 -15.02 6.53
CA THR A 343 -30.60 -16.35 6.08
C THR A 343 -29.62 -16.91 5.05
N ALA A 344 -29.23 -16.09 4.07
CA ALA A 344 -28.23 -16.50 3.07
C ALA A 344 -26.87 -16.76 3.71
N PHE A 345 -26.46 -15.96 4.70
CA PHE A 345 -25.23 -16.21 5.46
C PHE A 345 -25.21 -17.60 6.09
N GLN A 346 -26.28 -17.99 6.78
CA GLN A 346 -26.36 -19.30 7.46
C GLN A 346 -26.45 -20.45 6.46
N GLU A 347 -27.25 -20.31 5.40
CA GLU A 347 -27.44 -21.34 4.38
C GLU A 347 -26.18 -21.56 3.54
N ILE A 348 -25.50 -20.49 3.13
CA ILE A 348 -24.23 -20.59 2.39
C ILE A 348 -23.14 -21.20 3.29
N LYS A 349 -23.09 -20.79 4.57
CA LYS A 349 -22.14 -21.36 5.53
C LYS A 349 -22.39 -22.86 5.76
N ALA A 350 -23.64 -23.27 5.94
CA ALA A 350 -24.03 -24.67 6.08
C ALA A 350 -23.70 -25.48 4.82
N ALA A 351 -24.01 -24.94 3.63
CA ALA A 351 -23.69 -25.59 2.36
C ALA A 351 -22.18 -25.85 2.19
N ILE A 352 -21.34 -24.88 2.58
CA ILE A 352 -19.87 -25.05 2.52
C ILE A 352 -19.40 -26.09 3.55
N GLN A 353 -19.93 -26.08 4.77
CA GLN A 353 -19.52 -27.01 5.83
C GLN A 353 -19.97 -28.46 5.56
N ASN A 354 -21.15 -28.63 4.97
CA ASN A 354 -21.75 -29.93 4.67
C ASN A 354 -21.36 -30.48 3.29
N HIS A 355 -20.58 -29.72 2.51
CA HIS A 355 -20.28 -30.04 1.11
C HIS A 355 -21.53 -30.20 0.23
N GLU A 356 -22.56 -29.40 0.51
CA GLU A 356 -23.83 -29.39 -0.21
C GLU A 356 -23.85 -28.32 -1.31
N LEU A 357 -24.80 -28.45 -2.23
CA LEU A 357 -25.04 -27.46 -3.29
C LEU A 357 -25.36 -26.09 -2.68
N PRO A 358 -24.94 -24.98 -3.33
CA PRO A 358 -25.29 -23.65 -2.86
C PRO A 358 -26.81 -23.46 -2.85
N PRO A 359 -27.35 -22.61 -1.95
CA PRO A 359 -28.78 -22.35 -1.91
C PRO A 359 -29.28 -21.79 -3.26
N ALA A 360 -30.53 -22.12 -3.62
CA ALA A 360 -31.16 -21.65 -4.84
C ALA A 360 -31.11 -20.11 -4.90
N MET A 361 -30.74 -19.57 -6.07
CA MET A 361 -30.66 -18.13 -6.31
C MET A 361 -32.06 -17.50 -6.45
N ASP A 362 -32.87 -17.52 -5.40
CA ASP A 362 -34.13 -16.77 -5.33
C ASP A 362 -33.87 -15.30 -4.95
N TRP A 363 -33.53 -14.49 -5.94
CA TRP A 363 -33.06 -13.12 -5.79
C TRP A 363 -34.20 -12.10 -5.99
N ASP A 364 -35.00 -11.88 -4.95
CA ASP A 364 -35.52 -10.53 -4.63
C ASP A 364 -36.17 -10.40 -3.24
N LYS A 365 -36.15 -11.46 -2.42
CA LYS A 365 -36.69 -11.43 -1.06
C LYS A 365 -35.56 -11.45 -0.04
N ALA A 366 -34.58 -10.55 -0.20
CA ALA A 366 -33.63 -10.27 0.86
C ALA A 366 -34.40 -9.78 2.10
N ARG A 367 -34.66 -10.69 3.05
CA ARG A 367 -35.09 -10.30 4.39
C ARG A 367 -33.90 -9.60 5.04
N THR A 368 -34.10 -8.31 5.29
CA THR A 368 -33.28 -7.27 5.93
C THR A 368 -32.09 -7.69 6.79
N TYR A 369 -30.95 -7.05 6.54
CA TYR A 369 -29.76 -6.95 7.39
C TYR A 369 -30.09 -6.25 8.72
N ARG A 370 -29.82 -6.88 9.88
CA ARG A 370 -30.08 -6.29 11.20
C ARG A 370 -28.84 -5.58 11.75
N VAL A 371 -28.89 -4.24 11.80
CA VAL A 371 -27.90 -3.37 12.47
C VAL A 371 -27.74 -3.69 13.98
N LYS A 372 -28.66 -4.45 14.57
CA LYS A 372 -28.56 -4.94 15.95
C LYS A 372 -27.34 -5.85 16.17
N GLU A 373 -26.99 -6.69 15.19
CA GLU A 373 -25.78 -7.51 15.24
C GLU A 373 -24.49 -6.69 15.06
N PHE A 374 -24.55 -5.51 14.44
CA PHE A 374 -23.42 -4.58 14.40
C PHE A 374 -23.10 -4.00 15.78
N LEU A 375 -24.14 -3.70 16.58
CA LEU A 375 -23.98 -3.26 17.97
C LEU A 375 -23.48 -4.39 18.88
N ASP A 376 -23.94 -5.63 18.65
CA ASP A 376 -23.44 -6.81 19.36
C ASP A 376 -22.02 -7.23 18.93
N ALA A 377 -21.63 -7.00 17.66
CA ALA A 377 -20.31 -7.32 17.10
C ALA A 377 -19.27 -6.18 17.28
N THR A 378 -19.70 -4.98 17.65
CA THR A 378 -18.86 -4.04 18.38
C THR A 378 -18.96 -4.39 19.86
N SER A 379 -18.36 -5.52 20.25
CA SER A 379 -17.94 -5.65 21.63
C SER A 379 -17.21 -4.35 22.02
N THR A 380 -17.38 -3.91 23.25
CA THR A 380 -16.86 -2.66 23.84
C THR A 380 -15.33 -2.46 23.70
N THR A 381 -14.64 -3.45 23.11
CA THR A 381 -13.21 -3.57 22.87
C THR A 381 -12.74 -3.21 21.46
N ALA A 382 -13.64 -2.97 20.49
CA ALA A 382 -13.28 -2.67 19.09
C ALA A 382 -12.45 -1.37 18.93
N PRO A 383 -11.27 -1.37 18.23
CA PRO A 383 -10.44 -0.18 18.01
C PRO A 383 -11.15 0.95 17.27
N LEU A 384 -10.86 2.22 17.62
CA LEU A 384 -11.44 3.41 16.99
C LEU A 384 -11.29 3.41 15.45
N SER A 385 -10.14 2.96 14.94
CA SER A 385 -9.89 2.83 13.50
C SER A 385 -10.83 1.84 12.82
N MET A 386 -11.10 0.71 13.48
CA MET A 386 -12.04 -0.30 12.99
C MET A 386 -13.48 0.22 13.02
N VAL A 387 -13.86 0.95 14.07
CA VAL A 387 -15.18 1.60 14.14
C VAL A 387 -15.34 2.61 13.01
N ILE A 388 -14.36 3.47 12.78
CA ILE A 388 -14.37 4.44 11.67
C ILE A 388 -14.45 3.72 10.31
N ASP A 389 -13.69 2.66 10.09
CA ASP A 389 -13.71 1.90 8.84
C ASP A 389 -15.07 1.23 8.60
N ARG A 390 -15.63 0.57 9.61
CA ARG A 390 -16.96 -0.04 9.52
C ARG A 390 -18.04 1.00 9.29
N LEU A 391 -18.00 2.14 9.99
CA LEU A 391 -18.89 3.28 9.74
C LEU A 391 -18.73 3.77 8.29
N ASN A 392 -17.51 3.91 7.77
CA ASN A 392 -17.30 4.31 6.36
C ASN A 392 -17.96 3.34 5.38
N ARG A 393 -17.89 2.02 5.64
CA ARG A 393 -18.55 1.00 4.81
C ARG A 393 -20.08 1.10 4.89
N LEU A 394 -20.63 1.35 6.08
CA LEU A 394 -22.06 1.56 6.30
C LEU A 394 -22.61 2.82 5.60
N PHE A 395 -21.77 3.86 5.42
CA PHE A 395 -22.17 5.12 4.80
C PHE A 395 -21.84 5.25 3.31
N GLY A 396 -21.24 4.21 2.71
CA GLY A 396 -20.89 4.17 1.29
C GLY A 396 -22.07 3.86 0.35
N ASP A 397 -23.09 3.14 0.84
CA ASP A 397 -24.27 2.72 0.07
C ASP A 397 -25.55 3.27 0.72
N HIS A 398 -26.23 4.19 0.03
CA HIS A 398 -27.33 5.02 0.56
C HIS A 398 -28.66 4.29 0.85
N THR A 399 -28.69 2.96 0.99
CA THR A 399 -29.93 2.15 1.02
C THR A 399 -30.18 1.38 2.32
N SER A 400 -29.27 1.40 3.29
CA SER A 400 -29.23 0.40 4.38
C SER A 400 -29.84 0.81 5.73
N PHE A 401 -30.63 1.89 5.83
CA PHE A 401 -31.14 2.42 7.12
C PHE A 401 -32.65 2.25 7.32
N ARG A 402 -33.19 1.03 7.22
CA ARG A 402 -34.62 0.80 7.54
C ARG A 402 -34.88 0.40 9.02
N ASP A 403 -33.86 -0.06 9.75
CA ASP A 403 -34.04 -0.72 11.07
C ASP A 403 -33.27 -0.07 12.25
N LEU A 404 -32.69 1.13 12.11
CA LEU A 404 -32.00 1.81 13.22
C LEU A 404 -32.43 3.27 13.34
N THR A 405 -32.89 3.68 14.52
CA THR A 405 -33.16 5.09 14.80
C THR A 405 -31.84 5.84 15.04
N LEU A 406 -31.82 7.12 14.71
CA LEU A 406 -30.68 7.99 15.05
C LEU A 406 -30.41 8.03 16.56
N SER A 407 -31.41 7.77 17.41
CA SER A 407 -31.26 7.74 18.86
C SER A 407 -30.43 6.54 19.32
N GLU A 408 -30.75 5.34 18.82
CA GLU A 408 -30.01 4.12 19.15
C GLU A 408 -28.54 4.21 18.69
N LEU A 409 -28.28 4.80 17.52
CA LEU A 409 -26.92 5.04 17.05
C LEU A 409 -26.11 5.93 18.00
N LYS A 410 -26.74 6.99 18.53
CA LYS A 410 -26.11 7.93 19.45
C LYS A 410 -25.80 7.27 20.79
N GLU A 411 -26.73 6.48 21.32
CA GLU A 411 -26.56 5.78 22.60
C GLU A 411 -25.43 4.76 22.52
N ALA A 412 -25.42 3.91 21.50
CA ALA A 412 -24.33 2.96 21.28
C ALA A 412 -22.97 3.65 21.08
N SER A 413 -22.94 4.76 20.34
CA SER A 413 -21.71 5.53 20.13
C SER A 413 -21.15 6.09 21.44
N ARG A 414 -22.01 6.53 22.36
CA ARG A 414 -21.61 7.02 23.68
C ARG A 414 -21.14 5.87 24.58
N ALA A 415 -21.92 4.80 24.67
CA ALA A 415 -21.58 3.62 25.47
C ALA A 415 -20.18 3.10 25.08
N TRP A 416 -19.95 2.91 23.77
CA TRP A 416 -18.64 2.53 23.26
C TRP A 416 -17.54 3.49 23.72
N ALA A 417 -17.71 4.82 23.59
CA ALA A 417 -16.65 5.76 23.94
C ALA A 417 -16.34 5.81 25.44
N HIS A 418 -17.33 5.64 26.30
CA HIS A 418 -17.18 5.69 27.77
C HIS A 418 -16.65 4.38 28.35
N GLU A 419 -16.89 3.24 27.69
CA GLU A 419 -16.41 1.92 28.13
C GLU A 419 -14.98 1.62 27.64
N ARG A 420 -14.42 2.46 26.75
CA ARG A 420 -13.04 2.34 26.25
C ARG A 420 -12.02 2.96 27.21
N SER A 421 -11.15 2.12 27.77
CA SER A 421 -10.10 2.53 28.70
C SER A 421 -8.96 3.36 28.07
N ASP A 422 -8.75 3.26 26.77
CA ASP A 422 -7.75 4.01 25.98
C ASP A 422 -8.28 5.36 25.45
N ILE A 423 -9.57 5.67 25.59
CA ILE A 423 -10.07 7.02 25.30
C ILE A 423 -9.99 7.83 26.59
N GLN A 424 -9.02 8.76 26.64
CA GLN A 424 -8.86 9.59 27.82
C GLN A 424 -10.14 10.39 28.14
N PRO A 425 -10.54 10.49 29.42
CA PRO A 425 -11.78 11.15 29.84
C PRO A 425 -11.93 12.60 29.34
N VAL A 426 -10.81 13.29 29.09
CA VAL A 426 -10.79 14.67 28.56
C VAL A 426 -11.47 14.82 27.19
N PHE A 427 -11.51 13.75 26.38
CA PHE A 427 -12.13 13.79 25.05
C PHE A 427 -13.63 13.51 25.06
N LEU A 428 -14.13 12.86 26.13
CA LEU A 428 -15.53 12.42 26.24
C LEU A 428 -16.54 13.59 26.22
N PRO A 429 -16.36 14.70 26.97
CA PRO A 429 -17.35 15.79 26.98
C PRO A 429 -17.57 16.42 25.60
N LYS A 430 -16.50 16.58 24.82
CA LYS A 430 -16.57 17.16 23.47
C LYS A 430 -17.23 16.18 22.50
N PHE A 431 -16.94 14.88 22.64
CA PHE A 431 -17.59 13.83 21.86
C PHE A 431 -19.08 13.73 22.17
N ASP A 432 -19.47 13.67 23.44
CA ASP A 432 -20.88 13.59 23.88
C ASP A 432 -21.69 14.79 23.37
N LYS A 433 -21.09 15.98 23.43
CA LYS A 433 -21.67 17.20 22.88
C LYS A 433 -21.84 17.10 21.35
N ALA A 434 -20.88 16.54 20.63
CA ALA A 434 -21.00 16.34 19.18
C ALA A 434 -22.06 15.28 18.83
N ILE A 435 -22.13 14.18 19.57
CA ILE A 435 -23.11 13.10 19.39
C ILE A 435 -24.53 13.58 19.73
N SER A 436 -24.71 14.35 20.81
CA SER A 436 -26.02 14.93 21.16
C SER A 436 -26.61 15.77 20.02
N ARG A 437 -25.77 16.61 19.40
CA ARG A 437 -26.12 17.52 18.30
C ARG A 437 -26.12 16.85 16.92
N ALA A 438 -25.80 15.57 16.81
CA ALA A 438 -25.77 14.88 15.52
C ALA A 438 -27.20 14.66 15.01
N GLU A 439 -27.61 15.34 13.96
CA GLU A 439 -28.94 15.18 13.35
C GLU A 439 -28.98 14.10 12.27
N SER A 440 -27.84 13.46 11.98
CA SER A 440 -27.76 12.38 11.00
C SER A 440 -26.63 11.40 11.34
N PRO A 441 -26.69 10.16 10.83
CA PRO A 441 -25.61 9.19 10.99
C PRO A 441 -24.25 9.69 10.45
N LEU A 442 -24.27 10.51 9.38
CA LEU A 442 -23.07 11.17 8.87
C LEU A 442 -22.46 12.14 9.90
N LYS A 443 -23.28 12.86 10.67
CA LYS A 443 -22.81 13.72 11.76
C LYS A 443 -22.22 12.91 12.93
N VAL A 444 -22.74 11.71 13.20
CA VAL A 444 -22.14 10.76 14.16
C VAL A 444 -20.74 10.34 13.69
N MET A 445 -20.59 9.93 12.42
CA MET A 445 -19.27 9.60 11.85
C MET A 445 -18.29 10.79 11.92
N LYS A 446 -18.76 12.02 11.65
CA LYS A 446 -17.93 13.23 11.80
C LYS A 446 -17.48 13.44 13.25
N ALA A 447 -18.29 13.08 14.25
CA ALA A 447 -17.90 13.14 15.66
C ALA A 447 -16.76 12.17 15.98
N PHE A 448 -16.83 10.92 15.50
CA PHE A 448 -15.74 9.94 15.64
C PHE A 448 -14.44 10.42 14.99
N ARG A 449 -14.52 10.96 13.76
CA ARG A 449 -13.35 11.54 13.08
C ARG A 449 -12.77 12.73 13.83
N ALA A 450 -13.62 13.57 14.43
CA ALA A 450 -13.18 14.72 15.20
C ALA A 450 -12.46 14.30 16.50
N VAL A 451 -12.93 13.25 17.18
CA VAL A 451 -12.24 12.68 18.35
C VAL A 451 -10.92 12.04 17.95
N SER A 452 -10.90 11.21 16.90
CA SER A 452 -9.67 10.63 16.37
C SER A 452 -8.62 11.69 16.04
N LYS A 453 -9.04 12.78 15.39
CA LYS A 453 -8.17 13.93 15.10
C LYS A 453 -7.65 14.60 16.37
N ALA A 454 -8.51 14.83 17.37
CA ALA A 454 -8.11 15.45 18.63
C ALA A 454 -7.12 14.59 19.44
N ILE A 455 -7.32 13.26 19.44
CA ILE A 455 -6.39 12.30 20.04
C ILE A 455 -5.04 12.38 19.33
N ALA A 456 -5.03 12.33 17.99
CA ALA A 456 -3.80 12.45 17.21
C ALA A 456 -3.09 13.79 17.41
N GLU A 457 -3.83 14.90 17.54
CA GLU A 457 -3.26 16.22 17.84
C GLU A 457 -2.65 16.29 19.23
N LYS A 458 -3.27 15.68 20.25
CA LYS A 458 -2.69 15.59 21.59
C LYS A 458 -1.44 14.70 21.61
N ALA A 459 -1.48 13.55 20.93
CA ALA A 459 -0.34 12.64 20.83
C ALA A 459 0.86 13.28 20.12
N ARG A 460 0.64 14.28 19.26
CA ARG A 460 1.72 15.05 18.61
C ARG A 460 2.44 16.02 19.55
N ASP A 461 1.88 16.35 20.71
CA ASP A 461 2.63 17.07 21.72
C ASP A 461 3.59 16.10 22.42
N ILE A 462 4.87 16.25 22.11
CA ILE A 462 5.94 15.42 22.65
C ILE A 462 6.73 16.12 23.75
N THR A 463 6.41 17.37 24.10
CA THR A 463 7.21 18.17 25.04
C THR A 463 7.35 17.46 26.39
N GLY A 464 6.22 17.07 26.98
CA GLY A 464 6.20 16.36 28.26
C GLY A 464 6.96 15.02 28.22
N VAL A 465 6.76 14.25 27.14
CA VAL A 465 7.47 12.98 26.91
C VAL A 465 8.98 13.20 26.84
N MET A 466 9.43 14.18 26.04
CA MET A 466 10.85 14.49 25.89
C MET A 466 11.46 14.96 27.21
N ASP A 467 10.75 15.75 28.01
CA ASP A 467 11.25 16.25 29.28
C ASP A 467 11.34 15.13 30.34
N THR A 468 10.36 14.23 30.39
CA THR A 468 10.45 13.01 31.20
C THR A 468 11.63 12.15 30.78
N GLY A 469 11.81 11.94 29.48
CA GLY A 469 12.95 11.18 28.94
C GLY A 469 14.31 11.78 29.27
N LYS A 470 14.44 13.11 29.14
CA LYS A 470 15.64 13.84 29.55
C LYS A 470 15.93 13.68 31.03
N ALA A 471 14.91 13.66 31.90
CA ALA A 471 15.11 13.45 33.33
C ALA A 471 15.73 12.07 33.62
N PHE A 472 15.26 11.01 32.96
CA PHE A 472 15.86 9.68 33.07
C PHE A 472 17.29 9.63 32.51
N ALA A 473 17.52 10.22 31.33
CA ALA A 473 18.85 10.29 30.74
C ALA A 473 19.83 11.07 31.64
N SER A 474 19.37 12.19 32.21
CA SER A 474 20.15 13.02 33.14
C SER A 474 20.50 12.27 34.43
N ALA A 475 19.56 11.51 34.99
CA ALA A 475 19.81 10.68 36.16
C ALA A 475 20.87 9.60 35.90
N ALA A 476 21.03 9.16 34.65
CA ALA A 476 22.09 8.25 34.23
C ALA A 476 23.40 8.95 33.81
N GLY A 477 23.51 10.27 33.97
CA GLY A 477 24.71 11.04 33.64
C GLY A 477 24.87 11.35 32.14
N LEU A 478 23.77 11.41 31.39
CA LEU A 478 23.74 11.76 29.96
C LEU A 478 23.22 13.20 29.71
N ASP A 479 23.23 14.07 30.73
CA ASP A 479 22.77 15.46 30.65
C ASP A 479 23.77 16.40 29.97
N LYS A 480 25.05 16.03 29.96
CA LYS A 480 26.13 16.87 29.47
C LYS A 480 26.56 16.46 28.07
N SER A 481 26.84 17.47 27.25
CA SER A 481 27.49 17.26 25.96
C SER A 481 28.86 16.60 26.17
N ILE A 482 29.17 15.57 25.38
CA ILE A 482 30.46 14.90 25.41
C ILE A 482 31.55 15.88 24.98
N THR A 483 32.47 16.19 25.88
CA THR A 483 33.54 17.17 25.66
C THR A 483 34.74 16.54 24.95
N ILE A 484 35.68 17.38 24.50
CA ILE A 484 36.95 16.88 23.97
C ILE A 484 37.80 16.18 25.04
N LYS A 485 37.66 16.60 26.29
CA LYS A 485 38.27 15.96 27.46
C LYS A 485 37.74 14.55 27.68
N ASP A 486 36.43 14.34 27.57
CA ASP A 486 35.83 12.99 27.67
C ASP A 486 36.36 12.06 26.57
N LYS A 487 36.52 12.58 25.35
CA LYS A 487 37.11 11.85 24.22
C LYS A 487 38.57 11.47 24.50
N ALA A 488 39.36 12.42 24.99
CA ALA A 488 40.76 12.18 25.35
C ALA A 488 40.88 11.11 26.45
N GLN A 489 40.06 11.19 27.50
CA GLN A 489 40.05 10.22 28.58
C GLN A 489 39.70 8.80 28.10
N GLY A 490 38.76 8.66 27.15
CA GLY A 490 38.47 7.37 26.53
C GLY A 490 39.68 6.79 25.81
N TRP A 491 40.36 7.61 25.00
CA TRP A 491 41.55 7.18 24.28
C TRP A 491 42.72 6.84 25.20
N LEU A 492 42.93 7.62 26.26
CA LEU A 492 43.92 7.29 27.30
C LEU A 492 43.64 5.92 27.92
N ALA A 493 42.39 5.64 28.30
CA ALA A 493 42.01 4.33 28.84
C ALA A 493 42.24 3.18 27.86
N ASP A 494 41.98 3.39 26.56
CA ASP A 494 42.27 2.38 25.53
C ASP A 494 43.78 2.18 25.31
N PHE A 495 44.58 3.24 25.37
CA PHE A 495 46.04 3.15 25.26
C PHE A 495 46.66 2.43 26.47
N GLU A 496 46.20 2.75 27.68
CA GLU A 496 46.57 2.05 28.91
C GLU A 496 46.20 0.56 28.83
N TYR A 497 44.98 0.24 28.36
CA TYR A 497 44.57 -1.14 28.13
C TYR A 497 45.53 -1.87 27.19
N VAL A 498 45.95 -1.23 26.09
CA VAL A 498 46.90 -1.86 25.16
C VAL A 498 48.24 -2.09 25.85
N LEU A 499 48.76 -1.12 26.62
CA LEU A 499 50.04 -1.25 27.35
C LEU A 499 50.07 -2.42 28.34
N ASP A 500 48.93 -2.77 28.91
CA ASP A 500 48.78 -3.90 29.84
C ASP A 500 48.80 -5.28 29.15
N LEU A 501 48.72 -5.33 27.82
CA LEU A 501 48.80 -6.59 27.08
C LEU A 501 50.23 -7.15 27.09
N ASP A 502 50.35 -8.45 27.33
CA ASP A 502 51.65 -9.15 27.36
C ASP A 502 52.25 -9.44 25.96
N VAL A 503 51.66 -8.85 24.91
CA VAL A 503 52.13 -8.91 23.50
C VAL A 503 52.80 -7.63 23.03
N VAL A 504 52.73 -6.54 23.80
CA VAL A 504 53.21 -5.22 23.38
C VAL A 504 54.73 -5.23 23.22
N ASP A 505 55.19 -4.90 22.02
CA ASP A 505 56.61 -4.70 21.74
C ASP A 505 57.10 -3.33 22.23
N ASN A 506 58.42 -3.18 22.38
CA ASN A 506 59.02 -1.95 22.92
C ASN A 506 58.74 -0.71 22.06
N ASP A 507 58.62 -0.84 20.74
CA ASP A 507 58.39 0.30 19.85
C ASP A 507 56.95 0.81 20.03
N THR A 508 55.97 -0.09 20.06
CA THR A 508 54.57 0.23 20.36
C THR A 508 54.43 0.84 21.76
N ARG A 509 55.12 0.28 22.77
CA ARG A 509 55.14 0.81 24.14
C ARG A 509 55.63 2.26 24.18
N ASN A 510 56.81 2.52 23.60
CA ASN A 510 57.40 3.87 23.57
C ASN A 510 56.48 4.90 22.89
N LEU A 511 55.80 4.50 21.81
CA LEU A 511 54.84 5.38 21.13
C LEU A 511 53.61 5.67 22.00
N LEU A 512 53.03 4.64 22.62
CA LEU A 512 51.87 4.81 23.50
C LEU A 512 52.21 5.67 24.71
N ASP A 513 53.34 5.42 25.37
CA ASP A 513 53.83 6.21 26.51
C ASP A 513 54.00 7.69 26.13
N PHE A 514 54.56 7.97 24.94
CA PHE A 514 54.68 9.34 24.42
C PHE A 514 53.32 10.03 24.26
N TYR A 515 52.35 9.39 23.60
CA TYR A 515 51.04 10.01 23.37
C TYR A 515 50.23 10.13 24.67
N ILE A 516 50.32 9.17 25.59
CA ILE A 516 49.69 9.24 26.91
C ILE A 516 50.24 10.45 27.68
N ASP A 517 51.56 10.63 27.72
CA ASP A 517 52.22 11.74 28.41
C ASP A 517 51.83 13.09 27.80
N GLU A 518 51.91 13.23 26.46
CA GLU A 518 51.58 14.49 25.78
C GLU A 518 50.10 14.88 25.93
N ILE A 519 49.16 13.92 25.79
CA ILE A 519 47.73 14.18 25.99
C ILE A 519 47.44 14.53 27.46
N SER A 520 48.06 13.82 28.40
CA SER A 520 47.84 14.03 29.84
C SER A 520 48.33 15.42 30.30
N LYS A 521 49.45 15.91 29.77
CA LYS A 521 49.97 17.27 30.07
C LYS A 521 49.01 18.38 29.69
N VAL A 522 48.22 18.18 28.64
CA VAL A 522 47.31 19.21 28.08
C VAL A 522 45.84 18.89 28.34
N ILE A 523 45.52 17.93 29.21
CA ILE A 523 44.15 17.42 29.42
C ILE A 523 43.14 18.49 29.87
N ASP A 524 43.63 19.58 30.49
CA ASP A 524 42.83 20.72 30.94
C ASP A 524 42.91 21.95 30.00
N ASP A 525 43.68 21.88 28.91
CA ASP A 525 43.83 22.93 27.89
C ASP A 525 43.12 22.49 26.60
N GLU A 526 41.83 22.82 26.44
CA GLU A 526 40.99 22.35 25.32
C GLU A 526 41.57 22.67 23.93
N GLU A 527 42.24 23.82 23.78
CA GLU A 527 42.79 24.24 22.48
C GLU A 527 43.98 23.38 22.08
N LYS A 528 44.87 23.08 23.03
CA LYS A 528 45.99 22.16 22.78
C LYS A 528 45.50 20.71 22.69
N LEU A 529 44.62 20.29 23.59
CA LEU A 529 44.13 18.92 23.68
C LEU A 529 43.57 18.43 22.36
N GLY A 530 42.79 19.26 21.67
CA GLY A 530 42.24 18.87 20.37
C GLY A 530 43.29 18.59 19.31
N ARG A 531 44.39 19.35 19.28
CA ARG A 531 45.50 19.12 18.34
C ARG A 531 46.25 17.82 18.68
N TYR A 532 46.67 17.66 19.93
CA TYR A 532 47.41 16.48 20.38
C TYR A 532 46.61 15.19 20.24
N LEU A 533 45.32 15.23 20.63
CA LEU A 533 44.43 14.09 20.49
C LEU A 533 44.23 13.76 19.00
N HIS A 534 43.96 14.76 18.17
CA HIS A 534 43.83 14.58 16.72
C HIS A 534 45.08 13.90 16.16
N ASP A 535 46.27 14.42 16.44
CA ASP A 535 47.51 13.87 15.92
C ASP A 535 47.72 12.42 16.35
N ALA A 536 47.41 12.07 17.60
CA ALA A 536 47.51 10.70 18.10
C ALA A 536 46.57 9.71 17.38
N ILE A 537 45.30 10.10 17.16
CA ILE A 537 44.25 9.18 16.71
C ILE A 537 43.93 9.29 15.21
N HIS A 538 44.59 10.21 14.50
CA HIS A 538 44.34 10.40 13.08
C HIS A 538 44.82 9.19 12.28
N GLN A 539 44.01 8.70 11.35
CA GLN A 539 44.35 7.54 10.52
C GLN A 539 45.64 7.75 9.69
N ASN A 540 46.01 9.01 9.41
CA ASN A 540 47.27 9.35 8.71
C ASN A 540 48.49 9.42 9.64
N ASN A 541 48.34 9.22 10.95
CA ASN A 541 49.47 8.97 11.83
C ASN A 541 49.98 7.56 11.56
N ILE A 542 50.86 7.45 10.56
CA ILE A 542 51.38 6.17 10.08
C ILE A 542 52.06 5.41 11.22
N SER A 543 52.74 6.10 12.14
CA SER A 543 53.52 5.46 13.20
C SER A 543 52.65 4.70 14.20
N LEU A 544 51.74 5.37 14.92
CA LEU A 544 50.95 4.69 15.97
C LEU A 544 49.99 3.66 15.37
N TYR A 545 49.29 4.03 14.28
CA TYR A 545 48.34 3.13 13.65
C TYR A 545 49.02 1.88 13.05
N ALA A 546 50.19 2.02 12.40
CA ALA A 546 50.90 0.86 11.86
C ALA A 546 51.42 -0.05 12.97
N SER A 547 51.93 0.51 14.06
CA SER A 547 52.38 -0.26 15.23
C SER A 547 51.22 -1.03 15.86
N LEU A 548 50.09 -0.39 16.16
CA LEU A 548 48.92 -1.07 16.73
C LEU A 548 48.34 -2.13 15.79
N ARG A 549 48.36 -1.90 14.47
CA ARG A 549 47.92 -2.89 13.49
C ARG A 549 48.88 -4.08 13.37
N ALA A 550 50.18 -3.87 13.57
CA ALA A 550 51.14 -4.97 13.65
C ALA A 550 50.91 -5.77 14.95
N LEU A 551 50.71 -5.07 16.07
CA LEU A 551 50.38 -5.68 17.36
C LEU A 551 49.09 -6.50 17.30
N GLN A 552 48.07 -6.02 16.58
CA GLN A 552 46.81 -6.75 16.36
C GLN A 552 47.06 -8.17 15.82
N ARG A 553 47.89 -8.30 14.76
CA ARG A 553 48.23 -9.61 14.19
C ARG A 553 48.98 -10.49 15.18
N THR A 554 49.86 -9.91 15.98
CA THR A 554 50.59 -10.64 17.03
C THR A 554 49.63 -11.14 18.12
N ALA A 555 48.66 -10.31 18.53
CA ALA A 555 47.64 -10.66 19.50
C ALA A 555 46.72 -11.78 18.98
N GLU A 556 46.26 -11.68 17.73
CA GLU A 556 45.46 -12.71 17.06
C GLU A 556 46.21 -14.05 17.02
N ASN A 557 47.49 -14.04 16.66
CA ASN A 557 48.33 -15.25 16.63
C ASN A 557 48.56 -15.86 18.02
N LYS A 558 48.67 -15.04 19.08
CA LYS A 558 48.98 -15.53 20.43
C LYS A 558 47.75 -15.98 21.20
N TYR A 559 46.68 -15.19 21.15
CA TYR A 559 45.47 -15.42 21.94
C TYR A 559 44.38 -16.16 21.18
N GLY A 560 44.42 -16.15 19.84
CA GLY A 560 43.35 -16.62 18.97
C GLY A 560 42.50 -15.44 18.45
N GLU A 561 41.98 -15.59 17.22
CA GLU A 561 41.35 -14.51 16.45
C GLU A 561 40.16 -13.84 17.14
N ASN A 562 39.53 -14.52 18.07
CA ASN A 562 38.34 -13.97 18.69
C ASN A 562 38.46 -13.93 20.24
N ASP A 563 39.64 -14.17 20.82
CA ASP A 563 39.88 -13.89 22.25
C ASP A 563 39.51 -12.42 22.55
N ASN A 564 38.88 -12.16 23.69
CA ASN A 564 38.41 -10.82 24.06
C ASN A 564 39.49 -9.74 23.98
N ARG A 565 40.76 -10.09 24.23
CA ARG A 565 41.90 -9.15 24.11
C ARG A 565 42.22 -8.83 22.66
N ALA A 566 42.25 -9.85 21.79
CA ALA A 566 42.47 -9.67 20.36
C ALA A 566 41.31 -8.87 19.74
N LEU A 567 40.06 -9.18 20.08
CA LEU A 567 38.88 -8.43 19.66
C LEU A 567 38.89 -6.99 20.17
N ARG A 568 39.28 -6.75 21.43
CA ARG A 568 39.38 -5.39 21.97
C ARG A 568 40.43 -4.57 21.24
N LEU A 569 41.60 -5.15 20.97
CA LEU A 569 42.64 -4.49 20.20
C LEU A 569 42.18 -4.20 18.76
N MET A 570 41.45 -5.13 18.14
CA MET A 570 40.83 -4.92 16.83
C MET A 570 39.80 -3.78 16.84
N ASP A 571 38.93 -3.70 17.86
CA ASP A 571 37.99 -2.60 18.07
C ASP A 571 38.73 -1.25 18.18
N ILE A 572 39.81 -1.21 18.98
CA ILE A 572 40.65 -0.01 19.14
C ILE A 572 41.26 0.39 17.80
N VAL A 573 41.92 -0.53 17.08
CA VAL A 573 42.53 -0.23 15.77
C VAL A 573 41.50 0.26 14.75
N ASN A 574 40.32 -0.38 14.69
CA ASN A 574 39.25 0.02 13.78
C ASN A 574 38.69 1.40 14.11
N SER A 575 38.69 1.77 15.40
CA SER A 575 38.13 3.04 15.87
C SER A 575 38.91 4.28 15.41
N PHE A 576 40.18 4.15 15.02
CA PHE A 576 40.98 5.24 14.42
C PHE A 576 40.35 5.81 13.15
N ARG A 577 39.54 5.02 12.43
CA ARG A 577 38.81 5.50 11.23
C ARG A 577 37.65 6.41 11.60
N ASN A 578 37.02 6.17 12.74
CA ASN A 578 35.77 6.83 13.15
C ASN A 578 36.00 7.88 14.26
N GLY A 579 37.18 7.91 14.88
CA GLY A 579 37.61 8.90 15.86
C GLY A 579 36.98 8.75 17.24
N LEU A 580 36.38 7.60 17.57
CA LEU A 580 35.70 7.35 18.85
C LEU A 580 36.29 6.14 19.56
N SER A 581 36.91 6.38 20.71
CA SER A 581 37.46 5.35 21.58
C SER A 581 36.40 4.30 21.98
N PRO A 582 36.69 3.00 21.89
CA PRO A 582 35.86 1.94 22.43
C PRO A 582 35.55 2.11 23.93
N SER A 583 36.50 2.56 24.75
CA SER A 583 36.26 2.84 26.19
C SER A 583 35.20 3.91 26.42
N LEU A 584 35.24 5.00 25.63
CA LEU A 584 34.20 6.03 25.70
C LEU A 584 32.84 5.48 25.23
N VAL A 585 32.83 4.70 24.15
CA VAL A 585 31.61 4.06 23.63
C VAL A 585 30.96 3.16 24.70
N ASP A 586 31.75 2.32 25.37
CA ASP A 586 31.26 1.43 26.43
C ASP A 586 30.73 2.22 27.63
N LYS A 587 31.42 3.30 28.03
CA LYS A 587 30.96 4.19 29.11
C LYS A 587 29.61 4.83 28.78
N ILE A 588 29.45 5.38 27.58
CA ILE A 588 28.18 5.99 27.15
C ILE A 588 27.09 4.93 27.10
N HIS A 589 27.37 3.77 26.49
CA HIS A 589 26.39 2.69 26.37
C HIS A 589 25.95 2.13 27.72
N GLY A 590 26.86 1.98 28.68
CA GLY A 590 26.53 1.60 30.06
C GLY A 590 25.56 2.58 30.73
N ASN A 591 25.76 3.88 30.52
CA ASN A 591 24.82 4.91 31.00
C ASN A 591 23.46 4.85 30.27
N VAL A 592 23.46 4.57 28.95
CA VAL A 592 22.23 4.36 28.18
C VAL A 592 21.44 3.16 28.74
N GLN A 593 22.11 2.05 29.01
CA GLN A 593 21.50 0.87 29.65
C GLN A 593 20.96 1.22 31.03
N ALA A 594 21.73 1.91 31.86
CA ALA A 594 21.28 2.35 33.19
C ALA A 594 20.00 3.21 33.11
N ALA A 595 19.88 4.06 32.09
CA ALA A 595 18.66 4.86 31.88
C ALA A 595 17.45 3.98 31.53
N PHE A 596 17.61 3.00 30.64
CA PHE A 596 16.56 2.03 30.31
C PHE A 596 16.18 1.17 31.51
N GLU A 597 17.17 0.66 32.27
CA GLU A 597 16.96 -0.14 33.47
C GLU A 597 16.21 0.64 34.56
N SER A 598 16.48 1.94 34.69
CA SER A 598 15.75 2.81 35.61
C SER A 598 14.25 2.87 35.28
N VAL A 599 13.89 3.01 33.99
CA VAL A 599 12.49 2.96 33.55
C VAL A 599 11.92 1.55 33.74
N LEU A 600 12.66 0.51 33.34
CA LEU A 600 12.26 -0.89 33.47
C LEU A 600 11.92 -1.27 34.91
N SER A 601 12.70 -0.77 35.88
CA SER A 601 12.49 -1.01 37.32
C SER A 601 11.16 -0.44 37.84
N GLN A 602 10.57 0.53 37.13
CA GLN A 602 9.29 1.16 37.46
C GLN A 602 8.12 0.53 36.68
N SER A 603 8.36 -0.55 35.94
CA SER A 603 7.34 -1.23 35.13
C SER A 603 6.14 -1.66 35.99
N PRO A 604 4.89 -1.38 35.54
CA PRO A 604 3.69 -1.90 36.19
C PRO A 604 3.49 -3.40 35.94
N VAL A 605 4.24 -3.97 35.00
CA VAL A 605 4.23 -5.41 34.67
C VAL A 605 5.30 -6.11 35.50
N ASN A 606 4.88 -7.12 36.25
CA ASN A 606 5.75 -7.98 37.03
C ASN A 606 6.33 -9.14 36.19
N ASP A 607 7.28 -9.89 36.76
CA ASP A 607 7.95 -10.98 36.03
C ASP A 607 7.00 -12.13 35.67
N GLU A 608 6.01 -12.43 36.49
CA GLU A 608 5.02 -13.48 36.23
C GLU A 608 4.15 -13.16 35.00
N GLN A 609 3.70 -11.91 34.91
CA GLN A 609 2.94 -11.42 33.75
C GLN A 609 3.80 -11.42 32.49
N ALA A 610 5.08 -11.05 32.60
CA ALA A 610 6.01 -11.08 31.48
C ALA A 610 6.28 -12.52 31.01
N GLU A 611 6.45 -13.47 31.94
CA GLU A 611 6.63 -14.88 31.63
C GLU A 611 5.39 -15.47 30.93
N ALA A 612 4.20 -15.15 31.44
CA ALA A 612 2.94 -15.57 30.82
C ALA A 612 2.79 -15.03 29.39
N TRP A 613 3.17 -13.77 29.16
CA TRP A 613 3.14 -13.18 27.82
C TRP A 613 4.14 -13.83 26.87
N VAL A 614 5.40 -13.98 27.28
CA VAL A 614 6.45 -14.60 26.42
C VAL A 614 6.08 -16.05 26.09
N SER A 615 5.47 -16.79 27.02
CA SER A 615 4.97 -18.16 26.78
C SER A 615 3.88 -18.22 25.70
N GLY A 616 3.16 -17.12 25.46
CA GLY A 616 2.17 -16.99 24.39
C GLY A 616 2.77 -16.61 23.03
N VAL A 617 4.04 -16.18 22.97
CA VAL A 617 4.73 -15.86 21.72
C VAL A 617 5.33 -17.14 21.15
N GLN A 618 4.99 -17.47 19.90
CA GLN A 618 5.58 -18.61 19.21
C GLN A 618 7.03 -18.28 18.84
N LEU A 619 7.97 -19.02 19.41
CA LEU A 619 9.39 -18.97 19.09
C LEU A 619 9.78 -20.28 18.42
N ASP A 620 10.52 -20.20 17.34
CA ASP A 620 11.07 -21.34 16.63
C ASP A 620 12.30 -21.91 17.33
N GLU A 621 12.41 -23.24 17.37
CA GLU A 621 13.49 -23.95 18.06
C GLU A 621 14.90 -23.60 17.52
N PRO A 622 15.14 -23.49 16.20
CA PRO A 622 16.48 -23.20 15.69
C PRO A 622 16.99 -21.81 16.12
N LEU A 623 16.12 -20.82 16.23
CA LEU A 623 16.48 -19.50 16.76
C LEU A 623 16.89 -19.59 18.23
N MET A 624 16.13 -20.33 19.03
CA MET A 624 16.43 -20.53 20.45
C MET A 624 17.78 -21.22 20.64
N GLU A 625 18.06 -22.28 19.88
CA GLU A 625 19.36 -22.97 19.90
C GLU A 625 20.50 -22.05 19.45
N LYS A 626 20.28 -21.24 18.42
CA LYS A 626 21.28 -20.31 17.90
C LYS A 626 21.71 -19.25 18.92
N PHE A 627 20.79 -18.64 19.65
CA PHE A 627 21.14 -17.61 20.64
C PHE A 627 21.62 -18.21 21.97
N SER A 628 21.12 -19.38 22.35
CA SER A 628 21.51 -20.08 23.57
C SER A 628 22.76 -20.96 23.42
N GLY A 629 23.20 -21.21 22.18
CA GLY A 629 24.40 -21.98 21.90
C GLY A 629 25.65 -21.38 22.54
N SER A 630 26.56 -22.22 23.00
CA SER A 630 27.87 -21.78 23.48
C SER A 630 28.68 -21.24 22.30
N HIS A 631 29.00 -19.95 22.32
CA HIS A 631 29.92 -19.33 21.39
C HIS A 631 31.23 -19.06 22.14
N GLU A 632 32.36 -19.21 21.46
CA GLU A 632 33.68 -18.90 22.05
C GLU A 632 33.80 -17.40 22.43
N TRP A 633 32.98 -16.54 21.82
CA TRP A 633 33.15 -15.07 21.81
C TRP A 633 31.97 -14.30 22.43
N ARG A 634 30.90 -15.00 22.83
CA ARG A 634 29.76 -14.39 23.52
C ARG A 634 29.14 -15.36 24.51
N ALA A 635 28.65 -14.81 25.62
CA ALA A 635 27.83 -15.57 26.55
C ALA A 635 26.52 -16.00 25.88
N PRO A 636 25.98 -17.19 26.23
CA PRO A 636 24.64 -17.60 25.80
C PRO A 636 23.58 -16.54 26.10
N ILE A 637 22.75 -16.25 25.11
CA ILE A 637 21.67 -15.26 25.20
C ILE A 637 20.35 -15.99 25.35
N ASP A 638 19.64 -15.69 26.43
CA ASP A 638 18.26 -16.13 26.62
C ASP A 638 17.30 -15.11 25.97
N ILE A 639 16.82 -15.43 24.77
CA ILE A 639 15.85 -14.61 24.04
C ILE A 639 14.59 -14.37 24.87
N LYS A 640 14.12 -15.37 25.64
CA LYS A 640 12.91 -15.21 26.46
C LYS A 640 13.14 -14.16 27.54
N ARG A 641 14.32 -14.14 28.16
CA ARG A 641 14.70 -13.08 29.10
C ARG A 641 14.70 -11.71 28.43
N GLU A 642 15.25 -11.59 27.23
CA GLU A 642 15.26 -10.33 26.47
C GLU A 642 13.84 -9.84 26.15
N LEU A 643 12.97 -10.73 25.66
CA LEU A 643 11.57 -10.40 25.37
C LEU A 643 10.81 -9.98 26.63
N LYS A 644 11.05 -10.63 27.77
CA LYS A 644 10.47 -10.21 29.06
C LYS A 644 10.90 -8.79 29.43
N SER A 645 12.19 -8.47 29.30
CA SER A 645 12.71 -7.13 29.57
C SER A 645 12.05 -6.08 28.66
N ILE A 646 11.91 -6.35 27.36
CA ILE A 646 11.26 -5.41 26.43
C ILE A 646 9.75 -5.28 26.75
N TYR A 647 9.07 -6.37 27.08
CA TYR A 647 7.66 -6.35 27.46
C TYR A 647 7.40 -5.52 28.72
N ARG A 648 8.24 -5.70 29.75
CA ARG A 648 8.19 -4.90 30.97
C ARG A 648 8.55 -3.43 30.70
N LEU A 649 9.59 -3.18 29.90
CA LEU A 649 9.99 -1.82 29.50
C LEU A 649 8.83 -1.05 28.85
N THR A 650 8.01 -1.75 28.06
CA THR A 650 6.85 -1.16 27.37
C THR A 650 5.56 -1.16 28.19
N GLY A 651 5.59 -1.55 29.47
CA GLY A 651 4.40 -1.62 30.32
C GLY A 651 3.37 -2.65 29.85
N GLY A 652 3.83 -3.69 29.15
CA GLY A 652 2.99 -4.76 28.62
C GLY A 652 2.30 -4.45 27.29
N LYS A 653 2.71 -3.38 26.59
CA LYS A 653 2.03 -2.83 25.41
C LYS A 653 2.56 -3.34 24.08
N LEU A 654 2.78 -4.66 23.97
CA LEU A 654 3.24 -5.35 22.76
C LEU A 654 2.18 -6.34 22.21
N GLY A 655 0.92 -5.90 22.12
CA GLY A 655 -0.20 -6.78 21.80
C GLY A 655 -0.23 -7.33 20.35
N THR A 656 0.57 -6.78 19.44
CA THR A 656 0.60 -7.27 18.04
C THR A 656 1.55 -8.44 17.82
N LEU A 657 2.60 -8.58 18.63
CA LEU A 657 3.60 -9.63 18.44
C LEU A 657 3.04 -11.00 18.81
N LYS A 658 3.10 -11.95 17.88
CA LYS A 658 2.58 -13.31 18.05
C LYS A 658 3.63 -14.38 17.83
N ARG A 659 4.56 -14.12 16.90
CA ARG A 659 5.52 -15.14 16.46
C ARG A 659 6.83 -14.50 16.04
N ILE A 660 7.93 -15.19 16.35
CA ILE A 660 9.28 -14.90 15.86
C ILE A 660 9.79 -16.16 15.17
N VAL A 661 10.31 -16.01 13.95
CA VAL A 661 10.86 -17.12 13.15
C VAL A 661 12.22 -16.77 12.56
N HIS A 662 13.05 -17.79 12.33
CA HIS A 662 14.29 -17.72 11.55
C HIS A 662 14.02 -17.99 10.06
N GLU A 663 14.74 -17.27 9.19
CA GLU A 663 14.82 -17.56 7.76
C GLU A 663 16.22 -17.21 7.24
N ASP A 664 16.88 -18.15 6.55
CA ASP A 664 18.25 -17.95 6.05
C ASP A 664 18.30 -17.03 4.82
N GLY A 665 19.20 -16.05 4.85
CA GLY A 665 19.48 -15.19 3.69
C GLY A 665 18.40 -14.14 3.43
N VAL A 666 17.55 -13.86 4.44
CA VAL A 666 16.49 -12.85 4.37
C VAL A 666 16.81 -11.71 5.32
N ARG A 667 16.65 -10.48 4.83
CA ARG A 667 16.77 -9.29 5.70
C ARG A 667 15.67 -9.35 6.76
N ALA A 668 16.05 -9.19 8.03
CA ALA A 668 15.10 -9.12 9.13
C ALA A 668 13.99 -8.09 8.90
N TYR A 669 12.76 -8.45 9.29
CA TYR A 669 11.60 -7.58 9.19
C TYR A 669 10.49 -7.94 10.18
N ALA A 670 9.76 -6.92 10.60
CA ALA A 670 8.54 -7.02 11.40
C ALA A 670 7.31 -6.59 10.59
N ASN A 671 6.19 -7.29 10.77
CA ASN A 671 4.94 -6.96 10.08
C ASN A 671 3.76 -6.78 11.06
N ALA A 672 2.77 -5.99 10.64
CA ALA A 672 1.60 -5.69 11.46
C ALA A 672 0.64 -6.89 11.68
N ARG A 673 0.86 -8.04 11.02
CA ARG A 673 0.07 -9.28 11.25
C ARG A 673 0.53 -10.03 12.50
N GLY A 674 1.73 -9.75 12.99
CA GLY A 674 2.25 -10.27 14.25
C GLY A 674 3.51 -11.10 14.14
N ASP A 675 4.17 -11.13 12.98
CA ASP A 675 5.40 -11.89 12.79
C ASP A 675 6.63 -10.97 12.76
N ILE A 676 7.68 -11.43 13.45
CA ILE A 676 9.08 -11.02 13.24
C ILE A 676 9.80 -12.15 12.52
N VAL A 677 10.51 -11.82 11.45
CA VAL A 677 11.43 -12.73 10.78
C VAL A 677 12.85 -12.21 10.99
N LEU A 678 13.72 -13.05 11.54
CA LEU A 678 15.13 -12.76 11.75
C LEU A 678 15.98 -13.53 10.74
N ASP A 679 17.05 -12.90 10.26
CA ASP A 679 18.01 -13.55 9.36
C ASP A 679 18.74 -14.68 10.11
N GLY A 680 18.63 -15.90 9.60
CA GLY A 680 19.33 -17.06 10.12
C GLY A 680 20.85 -16.95 10.05
N SER A 681 21.41 -15.97 9.31
CA SER A 681 22.84 -15.68 9.27
C SER A 681 23.32 -14.64 10.29
N SER A 682 22.42 -13.89 10.95
CA SER A 682 22.80 -12.84 11.92
C SER A 682 22.55 -13.25 13.37
N ASP A 683 23.53 -12.99 14.23
CA ASP A 683 23.50 -13.29 15.67
C ASP A 683 23.27 -12.02 16.51
N ASP A 684 22.98 -10.92 15.83
CA ASP A 684 22.98 -9.59 16.40
C ASP A 684 21.72 -9.35 17.22
N LEU A 685 21.86 -9.39 18.54
CA LEU A 685 20.74 -9.18 19.46
C LEU A 685 20.07 -7.80 19.27
N HIS A 686 20.81 -6.81 18.79
CA HIS A 686 20.26 -5.48 18.51
C HIS A 686 19.21 -5.51 17.37
N VAL A 687 19.26 -6.50 16.46
CA VAL A 687 18.24 -6.71 15.41
C VAL A 687 16.91 -7.16 16.02
N LEU A 688 16.94 -8.05 17.02
CA LEU A 688 15.71 -8.42 17.74
C LEU A 688 15.06 -7.19 18.39
N TRP A 689 15.85 -6.37 19.09
CA TRP A 689 15.36 -5.13 19.71
C TRP A 689 14.80 -4.14 18.67
N HIS A 690 15.42 -4.07 17.49
CA HIS A 690 14.95 -3.28 16.36
C HIS A 690 13.56 -3.73 15.88
N GLU A 691 13.40 -5.02 15.60
CA GLU A 691 12.14 -5.57 15.08
C GLU A 691 11.01 -5.51 16.12
N VAL A 692 11.31 -5.71 17.40
CA VAL A 692 10.32 -5.52 18.47
C VAL A 692 9.91 -4.05 18.59
N GLY A 693 10.80 -3.09 18.29
CA GLY A 693 10.45 -1.67 18.24
C GLY A 693 9.44 -1.30 17.16
N HIS A 694 9.39 -2.03 16.04
CA HIS A 694 8.28 -1.91 15.09
C HIS A 694 6.95 -2.41 15.68
N HIS A 695 6.96 -3.54 16.40
CA HIS A 695 5.78 -4.02 17.11
C HIS A 695 5.31 -3.10 18.23
N LEU A 696 6.21 -2.37 18.88
CA LEU A 696 5.86 -1.32 19.82
C LEU A 696 5.04 -0.22 19.12
N GLU A 697 5.49 0.26 17.96
CA GLU A 697 4.75 1.27 17.18
C GLU A 697 3.42 0.70 16.62
N TYR A 698 3.40 -0.54 16.13
CA TYR A 698 2.19 -1.19 15.62
C TYR A 698 1.14 -1.41 16.70
N SER A 699 1.57 -1.76 17.92
CA SER A 699 0.67 -1.99 19.05
C SER A 699 0.10 -0.69 19.62
N ASN A 700 0.76 0.45 19.38
CA ASN A 700 0.42 1.73 19.99
C ASN A 700 0.38 2.85 18.94
N PRO A 701 -0.77 3.07 18.27
CA PRO A 701 -0.89 4.06 17.19
C PRO A 701 -0.54 5.50 17.59
N ALA A 702 -0.65 5.86 18.87
CA ALA A 702 -0.22 7.17 19.37
C ALA A 702 1.29 7.38 19.26
N LEU A 703 2.09 6.32 19.35
CA LEU A 703 3.54 6.39 19.15
C LEU A 703 3.89 6.81 17.72
N LEU A 704 3.15 6.37 16.71
CA LEU A 704 3.35 6.84 15.34
C LEU A 704 3.16 8.36 15.22
N GLU A 705 2.17 8.94 15.93
CA GLU A 705 1.98 10.40 15.94
C GLU A 705 3.12 11.12 16.67
N LYS A 706 3.65 10.55 17.75
CA LYS A 706 4.84 11.05 18.46
C LYS A 706 6.09 10.98 17.60
N ALA A 707 6.31 9.86 16.91
CA ALA A 707 7.41 9.68 15.95
C ALA A 707 7.34 10.73 14.83
N ARG A 708 6.14 11.03 14.31
CA ARG A 708 5.96 12.10 13.32
C ARG A 708 6.35 13.46 13.88
N SER A 709 5.90 13.83 15.08
CA SER A 709 6.30 15.07 15.72
C SER A 709 7.81 15.15 15.99
N PHE A 710 8.40 14.05 16.43
CA PHE A 710 9.84 13.95 16.65
C PHE A 710 10.62 14.19 15.36
N LEU A 711 10.30 13.49 14.27
CA LEU A 711 10.95 13.66 12.97
C LEU A 711 10.76 15.08 12.42
N LYS A 712 9.58 15.69 12.64
CA LYS A 712 9.33 17.08 12.28
C LYS A 712 10.23 18.03 13.07
N SER A 713 10.40 17.81 14.38
CA SER A 713 11.28 18.62 15.23
C SER A 713 12.76 18.54 14.84
N LYS A 714 13.18 17.42 14.24
CA LYS A 714 14.54 17.17 13.76
C LYS A 714 14.75 17.52 12.29
N SER A 715 13.74 18.05 11.59
CA SER A 715 13.84 18.39 10.18
C SER A 715 14.75 19.61 9.97
N LEU A 716 15.62 19.54 8.95
CA LEU A 716 16.59 20.61 8.65
C LEU A 716 15.97 21.86 8.00
N SER A 717 14.68 21.82 7.63
CA SER A 717 14.00 22.89 6.91
C SER A 717 12.58 23.12 7.42
N SER A 718 12.09 24.34 7.25
CA SER A 718 10.71 24.72 7.62
C SER A 718 9.65 23.89 6.87
N SER A 719 9.96 23.48 5.64
CA SER A 719 9.20 22.47 4.87
C SER A 719 9.89 21.11 4.93
N ILE A 720 9.15 20.03 5.21
CA ILE A 720 9.71 18.67 5.30
C ILE A 720 10.26 18.23 3.94
N SER A 721 11.54 17.88 3.90
CA SER A 721 12.24 17.42 2.70
C SER A 721 12.46 15.90 2.74
N TYR A 722 12.18 15.22 1.62
CA TYR A 722 12.28 13.76 1.52
C TYR A 722 13.43 13.33 0.62
N GLY A 723 14.08 12.22 0.97
CA GLY A 723 15.01 11.48 0.15
C GLY A 723 14.54 10.04 -0.07
N ASN A 724 15.23 9.32 -0.95
CA ASN A 724 15.05 7.88 -1.15
C ASN A 724 16.35 7.16 -0.79
N LEU A 725 16.29 6.19 0.14
CA LEU A 725 17.38 5.28 0.51
C LEU A 725 17.51 4.13 -0.50
N GLY A 726 16.41 3.78 -1.15
CA GLY A 726 16.36 2.72 -2.14
C GLY A 726 16.98 3.14 -3.47
N GLY A 727 17.45 2.14 -4.22
CA GLY A 727 17.84 2.33 -5.62
C GLY A 727 16.68 2.76 -6.52
N ARG A 728 16.94 2.92 -7.82
CA ARG A 728 15.90 3.22 -8.81
C ARG A 728 14.74 2.22 -8.66
N ARG A 729 13.52 2.74 -8.43
CA ARG A 729 12.26 1.97 -8.27
C ARG A 729 12.08 1.20 -6.94
N LYS A 730 12.92 1.43 -5.92
CA LYS A 730 12.67 0.95 -4.55
C LYS A 730 12.13 2.12 -3.70
N PRO A 731 10.85 2.14 -3.31
CA PRO A 731 10.24 3.26 -2.58
C PRO A 731 10.59 3.21 -1.09
N GLU A 732 11.85 3.46 -0.73
CA GLU A 732 12.32 3.54 0.66
C GLU A 732 12.59 4.99 1.05
N TYR A 733 11.56 5.71 1.48
CA TYR A 733 11.66 7.13 1.75
C TYR A 733 12.20 7.43 3.14
N TYR A 734 12.94 8.53 3.26
CA TYR A 734 13.36 9.08 4.54
C TYR A 734 13.22 10.60 4.55
N ILE A 735 13.21 11.18 5.74
CA ILE A 735 13.16 12.63 5.93
C ILE A 735 14.58 13.16 6.15
N ARG A 736 14.92 14.26 5.49
CA ARG A 736 16.20 14.94 5.78
C ARG A 736 16.12 15.58 7.17
N THR A 737 16.88 15.01 8.10
CA THR A 737 16.91 15.39 9.51
C THR A 737 18.34 15.63 9.98
N SER A 738 18.48 16.20 11.18
CA SER A 738 19.77 16.32 11.88
C SER A 738 20.22 15.04 12.59
N LEU A 739 19.49 13.92 12.45
CA LEU A 739 19.80 12.65 13.13
C LEU A 739 21.09 12.03 12.59
N SER A 740 21.83 11.37 13.48
CA SER A 740 23.11 10.71 13.20
C SER A 740 23.01 9.62 12.13
N ARG A 741 21.86 8.92 12.07
CA ARG A 741 21.59 7.87 11.10
C ARG A 741 20.39 8.25 10.25
N LYS A 742 20.60 8.38 8.93
CA LYS A 742 19.52 8.59 7.95
C LYS A 742 18.43 7.53 8.08
N TYR A 743 18.81 6.29 8.41
CA TYR A 743 17.87 5.18 8.57
C TYR A 743 16.82 5.45 9.66
N ALA A 744 17.17 6.11 10.77
CA ALA A 744 16.22 6.48 11.84
C ALA A 744 15.12 7.46 11.40
N SER A 745 15.29 8.11 10.25
CA SER A 745 14.31 9.01 9.64
C SER A 745 13.51 8.39 8.50
N LYS A 746 13.64 7.07 8.28
CA LYS A 746 12.91 6.33 7.25
C LYS A 746 11.44 6.20 7.63
N ILE A 747 10.59 6.30 6.61
CA ILE A 747 9.13 6.23 6.72
C ILE A 747 8.59 5.20 5.74
N TYR A 748 7.58 4.46 6.17
CA TYR A 748 6.92 3.44 5.36
C TYR A 748 5.63 3.98 4.76
N MET A 749 5.48 3.90 3.44
CA MET A 749 4.31 4.36 2.69
C MET A 749 3.41 3.19 2.28
N SER A 750 2.18 3.49 1.89
CA SER A 750 1.31 2.51 1.22
C SER A 750 1.91 2.14 -0.15
N ASN A 751 2.31 0.88 -0.30
CA ASN A 751 2.76 0.33 -1.57
C ASN A 751 1.60 -0.38 -2.28
N LYS A 752 1.51 -0.20 -3.59
CA LYS A 752 0.61 -0.91 -4.51
C LYS A 752 1.49 -1.71 -5.48
N VAL A 753 1.27 -3.02 -5.54
CA VAL A 753 1.89 -3.88 -6.55
C VAL A 753 0.97 -3.87 -7.76
N ASN A 754 1.50 -3.50 -8.91
CA ASN A 754 0.73 -3.60 -10.14
C ASN A 754 0.73 -5.06 -10.66
N PRO A 755 -0.14 -5.43 -11.62
CA PRO A 755 -0.21 -6.79 -12.15
C PRO A 755 1.10 -7.33 -12.74
N SER A 756 2.03 -6.44 -13.13
CA SER A 756 3.38 -6.80 -13.59
C SER A 756 4.39 -7.06 -12.45
N GLY A 757 3.96 -7.08 -11.18
CA GLY A 757 4.83 -7.27 -10.01
C GLY A 757 5.64 -6.04 -9.60
N ARG A 758 5.45 -4.88 -10.24
CA ARG A 758 6.16 -3.64 -9.90
C ARG A 758 5.47 -2.95 -8.73
N MET A 759 6.24 -2.67 -7.68
CA MET A 759 5.82 -1.82 -6.56
C MET A 759 5.80 -0.35 -6.96
N SER A 760 4.66 0.31 -6.75
CA SER A 760 4.49 1.75 -6.79
C SER A 760 4.04 2.24 -5.41
N SER A 761 4.54 3.37 -4.94
CA SER A 761 4.12 3.98 -3.69
C SER A 761 3.48 5.33 -3.95
N GLU A 762 2.62 5.77 -3.05
CA GLU A 762 2.21 7.17 -3.03
C GLU A 762 3.41 8.11 -2.83
N LYS A 763 3.25 9.39 -3.19
CA LYS A 763 4.27 10.42 -2.91
C LYS A 763 4.57 10.44 -1.40
N PRO A 764 5.85 10.56 -1.00
CA PRO A 764 6.22 10.53 0.40
C PRO A 764 5.55 11.66 1.18
N SER A 765 4.94 11.30 2.31
CA SER A 765 4.26 12.24 3.19
C SER A 765 4.32 11.73 4.62
N LEU A 766 4.97 12.51 5.50
CA LEU A 766 5.07 12.18 6.93
C LEU A 766 3.68 11.96 7.56
N MET A 767 2.67 12.70 7.13
CA MET A 767 1.30 12.58 7.66
C MET A 767 0.54 11.35 7.14
N LYS A 768 1.05 10.70 6.09
CA LYS A 768 0.42 9.55 5.44
C LYS A 768 1.25 8.27 5.57
N CYS A 769 2.37 8.30 6.29
CA CYS A 769 3.16 7.09 6.53
C CYS A 769 2.39 6.12 7.43
N LYS A 770 2.58 4.82 7.21
CA LYS A 770 2.00 3.73 8.02
C LYS A 770 2.83 3.42 9.26
N SER A 771 4.14 3.57 9.15
CA SER A 771 5.10 3.35 10.23
C SER A 771 6.40 4.11 9.98
N THR A 772 7.28 4.12 10.98
CA THR A 772 8.60 4.77 10.95
C THR A 772 9.70 3.86 11.50
N GLU A 773 10.95 4.26 11.31
CA GLU A 773 12.13 3.66 11.95
C GLU A 773 12.48 4.29 13.31
N VAL A 774 11.64 5.18 13.85
CA VAL A 774 12.01 5.95 15.05
C VAL A 774 12.11 5.04 16.28
N PHE A 775 11.07 4.25 16.56
CA PHE A 775 11.04 3.38 17.75
C PHE A 775 11.87 2.11 17.61
N SER A 776 12.00 1.56 16.39
CA SER A 776 12.93 0.46 16.12
C SER A 776 14.38 0.88 16.42
N MET A 777 14.81 2.04 15.89
CA MET A 777 16.15 2.56 16.16
C MET A 777 16.33 3.02 17.61
N ALA A 778 15.29 3.58 18.25
CA ALA A 778 15.40 4.03 19.63
C ALA A 778 15.51 2.86 20.64
N LEU A 779 14.79 1.76 20.43
CA LEU A 779 14.97 0.55 21.27
C LEU A 779 16.30 -0.15 20.99
N GLN A 780 16.76 -0.14 19.74
CA GLN A 780 18.06 -0.71 19.37
C GLN A 780 19.23 -0.11 20.16
N LEU A 781 19.14 1.15 20.62
CA LEU A 781 20.14 1.81 21.47
C LEU A 781 20.53 0.99 22.71
N TYR A 782 19.62 0.16 23.25
CA TYR A 782 19.91 -0.67 24.42
C TYR A 782 20.97 -1.75 24.13
N ARG A 783 21.06 -2.25 22.89
CA ARG A 783 22.00 -3.32 22.48
C ARG A 783 23.07 -2.87 21.48
N ASP A 784 22.89 -1.75 20.79
CA ASP A 784 23.86 -1.24 19.80
C ASP A 784 24.71 -0.10 20.41
N LYS A 785 25.89 -0.47 20.93
CA LYS A 785 26.82 0.45 21.59
C LYS A 785 27.27 1.61 20.70
N GLU A 786 27.55 1.34 19.42
CA GLU A 786 28.06 2.35 18.50
C GLU A 786 26.96 3.35 18.13
N MET A 787 25.75 2.84 17.84
CA MET A 787 24.62 3.70 17.52
C MET A 787 24.18 4.52 18.74
N ALA A 788 24.22 3.94 19.93
CA ALA A 788 23.99 4.62 21.20
C ALA A 788 24.97 5.79 21.41
N ALA A 789 26.27 5.52 21.33
CA ALA A 789 27.29 6.55 21.50
C ALA A 789 27.13 7.69 20.49
N ARG A 790 26.93 7.38 19.21
CA ARG A 790 26.72 8.40 18.16
C ARG A 790 25.46 9.23 18.40
N SER A 791 24.36 8.59 18.78
CA SER A 791 23.08 9.25 19.08
C SER A 791 23.23 10.26 20.23
N ILE A 792 23.93 9.88 21.30
CA ILE A 792 24.17 10.73 22.47
C ILE A 792 25.12 11.89 22.12
N ILE A 793 26.25 11.60 21.47
CA ILE A 793 27.24 12.63 21.09
C ILE A 793 26.63 13.72 20.22
N ASN A 794 25.73 13.35 19.30
CA ASN A 794 25.10 14.30 18.38
C ASN A 794 23.74 14.84 18.88
N ASN A 795 23.31 14.45 20.09
CA ASN A 795 22.04 14.86 20.69
C ASN A 795 20.83 14.59 19.77
N ASP A 796 20.76 13.35 19.24
CA ASP A 796 19.70 12.91 18.34
C ASP A 796 18.32 12.99 19.01
N GLY A 797 18.22 12.81 20.33
CA GLY A 797 16.96 12.85 21.09
C GLY A 797 16.19 11.52 21.11
N LEU A 798 16.74 10.45 20.51
CA LEU A 798 16.07 9.15 20.37
C LEU A 798 15.91 8.44 21.73
N LEU A 799 16.93 8.51 22.58
CA LEU A 799 16.89 7.91 23.91
C LEU A 799 15.80 8.56 24.76
N GLU A 800 15.76 9.89 24.79
CA GLU A 800 14.81 10.68 25.54
C GLU A 800 13.38 10.39 25.07
N LEU A 801 13.16 10.30 23.75
CA LEU A 801 11.85 9.92 23.22
C LEU A 801 11.45 8.52 23.70
N ALA A 802 12.34 7.53 23.61
CA ALA A 802 12.04 6.16 24.02
C ALA A 802 11.75 6.04 25.52
N LEU A 803 12.58 6.62 26.38
CA LEU A 803 12.41 6.59 27.84
C LEU A 803 11.12 7.30 28.27
N GLY A 804 10.84 8.47 27.69
CA GLY A 804 9.62 9.22 27.96
C GLY A 804 8.36 8.47 27.53
N CYS A 805 8.38 7.87 26.33
CA CYS A 805 7.25 7.08 25.84
C CYS A 805 7.06 5.81 26.67
N ALA A 806 8.14 5.11 27.02
CA ALA A 806 8.08 3.93 27.90
C ALA A 806 7.42 4.29 29.23
N LYS A 807 7.80 5.42 29.85
CA LYS A 807 7.16 5.89 31.08
C LYS A 807 5.68 6.25 30.89
N GLU A 808 5.32 6.93 29.80
CA GLU A 808 3.92 7.25 29.49
C GLU A 808 3.07 5.99 29.26
N LEU A 809 3.64 4.94 28.66
CA LEU A 809 3.00 3.63 28.52
C LEU A 809 2.73 2.98 29.88
N HIS A 810 3.66 3.10 30.83
CA HIS A 810 3.50 2.62 32.21
C HIS A 810 2.34 3.33 32.92
N ASP A 811 2.22 4.63 32.72
CA ASP A 811 1.20 5.46 33.37
C ASP A 811 -0.19 5.32 32.73
N GLY A 812 -0.33 4.59 31.62
CA GLY A 812 -1.61 4.41 30.91
C GLY A 812 -2.07 5.64 30.13
N ASN A 813 -1.18 6.59 29.84
CA ASN A 813 -1.50 7.91 29.26
C ASN A 813 -1.36 7.97 27.72
N HIS A 814 -1.33 6.84 27.01
CA HIS A 814 -0.99 6.73 25.58
C HIS A 814 -2.20 6.68 24.64
#